data_AF-A0A094G0J0-F1
#
_entry.id   AF-A0A094G0J0-F1
#
_cell.length_a   1.000
_cell.length_b   1.000
_cell.length_c   1.000
_cell.angle_alpha   90.00
_cell.angle_beta   90.00
_cell.angle_gamma   90.00
#
_symmetry.space_group_name_H-M   'P 1'
#
loop_
_entity.id
_entity.type
_entity.pdbx_description
1 polymer ?
#
loop_
_entity_poly.entity_id
_entity_poly.type
_entity_poly.pdbx_seq_one_letter_code
_entity_poly.pdbx_strand_id
1 'polypeptide(L)'
;MASLNCEAYSPRVEAESIFDLLCSLGEELNLPRSARALAKKVKFTSEKNTIYFPIPFKETETTSALKGIEALVATALANLKYGEISRKIEINLEQTTCFLFQTYLSTIDGLGKYDAGIKAKLKDTDLLQAQSDPYRRMSANLYATKTPETYFHIHGSLEANTTLQMIGLPPFRPDLKTIEDISQCIESHVQQFTVKELETRNKELRQAGVTAHKHEDFIATPHGKVNKDLPPWSVVPLETTTPPIPLSQDAPGAKARVLSGIKVLELCRIIAGPVITRILAEYGADVLKVTSPNLSDVPFFQVDVNFGKQCANIDLKSVEGRKIFDKLLLEADVVVDGYRPGALDKLGYGANAITELALKRGKGFVYVNENCFGYEGEWAYRPGWQQIADCATGIAWAQGKFMGLQEAVIPPFPISDYGTGVMGAIAALTGLYHRAVSGGSWHGKVSLMHYDLLLFRVGQYSEAVQAQLRAQQTEDFFKLRHNHSVDQISGTVMRQMREQYPWLFDQEKYRERWVSKGWNAEVSVIKPVASIEGLELSFKRASRPNGSDEPGWEFFEEDTRLLLGEQQQQQEEQEQQNNRYPQHRFELLTPVYKLLRTTLFNHISLQELPSPSIHGQYPGNIIRSISTIIMSTTPASNTSRFDPNFTQHVIDAMGPNTSPRMREVMGSLTKHIHDFAREVELTADEWMEGVQLINWAGQMSNDKRNEGQLLCDVIGLESLVDEITYKKASEATTLATRSAILGPFFRTDHPIRENGDTISFNTPDDAEIVYMHGRVLDAVTKKPLPNATVDVWEASTNGLYEQQDDNQVDSNLRGKFITDANGEYAFYCLKPTPYPVPDDGPAGKLLKLLDRHPYRPGHIHLIVLIDGFKPIITQIFDKDSKYLDNDSVFAVQDSLLVEFVPRSGDEKAKLELKYDVYLAPLE
;
A
#
# COMPACT_ATOMS: atom_id res chain seq x y z
N MET A 1 31.45 57.13 0.22
CA MET A 1 30.70 57.47 -1.00
C MET A 1 29.56 56.48 -1.13
N ALA A 2 28.34 57.01 -1.06
CA ALA A 2 27.01 56.42 -1.25
C ALA A 2 26.83 54.91 -1.01
N SER A 3 26.25 54.61 0.16
CA SER A 3 25.42 53.45 0.44
C SER A 3 24.35 53.24 -0.64
N LEU A 4 24.49 52.18 -1.43
CA LEU A 4 23.37 51.56 -2.11
C LEU A 4 22.88 50.43 -1.20
N ASN A 5 21.81 50.70 -0.44
CA ASN A 5 21.02 49.68 0.22
C ASN A 5 20.53 48.70 -0.86
N CYS A 6 21.21 47.58 -1.01
CA CYS A 6 20.64 46.42 -1.68
C CYS A 6 19.73 45.78 -0.63
N GLU A 7 18.42 46.00 -0.72
CA GLU A 7 17.47 45.27 0.13
C GLU A 7 17.74 43.77 -0.03
N ALA A 8 17.96 43.07 1.08
CA ALA A 8 18.19 41.63 1.05
C ALA A 8 16.99 40.95 0.38
N TYR A 9 17.26 40.07 -0.59
CA TYR A 9 16.22 39.34 -1.31
C TYR A 9 15.31 38.60 -0.31
N SER A 10 14.00 38.67 -0.53
CA SER A 10 12.99 38.15 0.38
C SER A 10 11.97 37.33 -0.40
N PRO A 11 12.01 35.98 -0.32
CA PRO A 11 11.05 35.12 -1.00
C PRO A 11 9.59 35.47 -0.71
N ARG A 12 9.27 35.89 0.53
CA ARG A 12 7.92 36.32 0.90
C ARG A 12 7.46 37.56 0.13
N VAL A 13 8.32 38.57 0.03
CA VAL A 13 8.01 39.82 -0.69
C VAL A 13 7.96 39.57 -2.19
N GLU A 14 8.82 38.70 -2.71
CA GLU A 14 8.77 38.31 -4.12
C GLU A 14 7.48 37.54 -4.45
N ALA A 15 7.04 36.62 -3.60
CA ALA A 15 5.76 35.92 -3.77
C ALA A 15 4.57 36.90 -3.81
N GLU A 16 4.58 37.93 -2.94
CA GLU A 16 3.61 39.03 -2.98
C GLU A 16 3.65 39.79 -4.32
N SER A 17 4.85 40.13 -4.80
CA SER A 17 5.02 40.82 -6.08
C SER A 17 4.56 39.98 -7.28
N ILE A 18 4.83 38.67 -7.29
CA ILE A 18 4.38 37.76 -8.35
C ILE A 18 2.86 37.58 -8.28
N PHE A 19 2.29 37.52 -7.08
CA PHE A 19 0.84 37.46 -6.89
C PHE A 19 0.15 38.72 -7.43
N ASP A 20 0.70 39.91 -7.18
CA ASP A 20 0.19 41.16 -7.73
C ASP A 20 0.27 41.19 -9.27
N LEU A 21 1.38 40.68 -9.84
CA LEU A 21 1.51 40.49 -11.28
C LEU A 21 0.39 39.58 -11.82
N LEU A 22 0.15 38.42 -11.22
CA LEU A 22 -0.91 37.50 -11.65
C LEU A 22 -2.31 38.11 -11.49
N CYS A 23 -2.56 38.87 -10.41
CA CYS A 23 -3.81 39.59 -10.22
C CYS A 23 -4.03 40.66 -11.31
N SER A 24 -2.96 41.34 -11.75
CA SER A 24 -3.03 42.34 -12.82
C SER A 24 -3.41 41.72 -14.17
N LEU A 25 -3.04 40.46 -14.40
CA LEU A 25 -3.40 39.67 -15.58
C LEU A 25 -4.80 39.03 -15.46
N GLY A 26 -5.52 39.27 -14.37
CA GLY A 26 -6.72 38.51 -14.05
C GLY A 26 -7.86 38.63 -15.08
N GLU A 27 -7.88 39.64 -15.95
CA GLU A 27 -8.82 39.69 -17.08
C GLU A 27 -8.43 38.76 -18.22
N GLU A 28 -7.14 38.74 -18.58
CA GLU A 28 -6.56 37.83 -19.58
C GLU A 28 -6.70 36.37 -19.14
N LEU A 29 -6.53 36.12 -17.84
CA LEU A 29 -6.67 34.81 -17.20
C LEU A 29 -8.12 34.41 -16.90
N ASN A 30 -9.08 35.27 -17.24
CA ASN A 30 -10.51 35.11 -16.99
C ASN A 30 -10.87 34.81 -15.52
N LEU A 31 -10.14 35.39 -14.57
CA LEU A 31 -10.41 35.25 -13.15
C LEU A 31 -11.70 36.00 -12.75
N PRO A 32 -12.54 35.42 -11.88
CA PRO A 32 -13.77 36.07 -11.43
C PRO A 32 -13.52 37.46 -10.84
N ARG A 33 -14.35 38.44 -11.19
CA ARG A 33 -14.25 39.81 -10.64
C ARG A 33 -14.35 39.83 -9.11
N SER A 34 -15.22 39.00 -8.55
CA SER A 34 -15.39 38.83 -7.10
C SER A 34 -14.14 38.23 -6.45
N ALA A 35 -13.45 37.29 -7.11
CA ALA A 35 -12.17 36.77 -6.65
C ALA A 35 -11.12 37.88 -6.63
N ARG A 36 -10.95 38.62 -7.74
CA ARG A 36 -9.97 39.73 -7.82
C ARG A 36 -10.18 40.80 -6.75
N ALA A 37 -11.42 41.08 -6.35
CA ALA A 37 -11.73 42.02 -5.28
C ALA A 37 -11.21 41.58 -3.90
N LEU A 38 -10.94 40.29 -3.70
CA LEU A 38 -10.44 39.71 -2.46
C LEU A 38 -8.91 39.70 -2.36
N ALA A 39 -8.16 40.19 -3.36
CA ALA A 39 -6.70 40.05 -3.41
C ALA A 39 -6.00 40.52 -2.12
N LYS A 40 -6.49 41.61 -1.51
CA LYS A 40 -5.97 42.17 -0.24
C LYS A 40 -6.16 41.26 0.99
N LYS A 41 -6.88 40.15 0.86
CA LYS A 41 -7.12 39.16 1.91
C LYS A 41 -6.06 38.05 1.93
N VAL A 42 -5.27 37.93 0.87
CA VAL A 42 -4.18 36.96 0.76
C VAL A 42 -2.96 37.51 1.47
N LYS A 43 -2.40 36.69 2.37
CA LYS A 43 -1.15 36.99 3.08
C LYS A 43 -0.17 35.84 2.87
N PHE A 44 1.07 36.19 2.54
CA PHE A 44 2.16 35.24 2.42
C PHE A 44 2.93 35.20 3.74
N THR A 45 3.18 33.99 4.25
CA THR A 45 3.95 33.77 5.48
C THR A 45 5.18 32.94 5.20
N SER A 46 6.28 33.27 5.88
CA SER A 46 7.50 32.47 5.86
C SER A 46 8.20 32.67 7.20
N GLU A 47 8.61 31.57 7.82
CA GLU A 47 9.33 31.60 9.08
C GLU A 47 10.82 31.89 8.89
N LYS A 48 11.39 31.39 7.80
CA LYS A 48 12.84 31.48 7.55
C LYS A 48 13.19 32.51 6.49
N ASN A 49 12.22 32.91 5.67
CA ASN A 49 12.40 33.81 4.52
C ASN A 49 13.61 33.42 3.67
N THR A 50 13.71 32.12 3.34
CA THR A 50 14.88 31.47 2.75
C THR A 50 14.52 30.85 1.40
N ILE A 51 15.46 30.87 0.44
CA ILE A 51 15.35 30.13 -0.82
C ILE A 51 15.90 28.72 -0.60
N TYR A 52 15.14 27.71 -0.98
CA TYR A 52 15.48 26.32 -0.67
C TYR A 52 16.03 25.52 -1.87
N PHE A 53 15.56 25.81 -3.08
CA PHE A 53 15.98 25.06 -4.27
C PHE A 53 17.24 25.65 -4.89
N PRO A 54 18.26 24.83 -5.21
CA PRO A 54 19.50 25.27 -5.84
C PRO A 54 19.34 25.38 -7.36
N ILE A 55 18.46 26.27 -7.79
CA ILE A 55 18.10 26.52 -9.19
C ILE A 55 18.03 28.04 -9.43
N PRO A 56 18.13 28.53 -10.69
CA PRO A 56 18.10 29.96 -10.97
C PRO A 56 16.70 30.60 -10.95
N PHE A 57 15.63 29.81 -10.75
CA PHE A 57 14.24 30.27 -10.86
C PHE A 57 13.51 30.33 -9.51
N LYS A 58 12.58 31.29 -9.42
CA LYS A 58 11.76 31.61 -8.23
C LYS A 58 10.58 30.65 -8.06
N GLU A 59 10.85 29.36 -7.93
CA GLU A 59 9.83 28.31 -7.95
C GLU A 59 8.88 28.36 -6.74
N THR A 60 9.43 28.49 -5.53
CA THR A 60 8.62 28.55 -4.30
C THR A 60 7.74 29.79 -4.31
N GLU A 61 8.28 30.91 -4.77
CA GLU A 61 7.62 32.20 -4.81
C GLU A 61 6.51 32.22 -5.88
N THR A 62 6.82 31.70 -7.08
CA THR A 62 5.85 31.60 -8.19
C THR A 62 4.70 30.65 -7.84
N THR A 63 5.01 29.46 -7.30
CA THR A 63 3.97 28.51 -6.89
C THR A 63 3.17 29.04 -5.70
N SER A 64 3.80 29.75 -4.75
CA SER A 64 3.06 30.37 -3.64
C SER A 64 2.06 31.40 -4.19
N ALA A 65 2.49 32.25 -5.12
CA ALA A 65 1.61 33.21 -5.78
C ALA A 65 0.44 32.51 -6.50
N LEU A 66 0.69 31.40 -7.20
CA LEU A 66 -0.35 30.59 -7.82
C LEU A 66 -1.31 29.99 -6.77
N LYS A 67 -0.82 29.43 -5.66
CA LYS A 67 -1.65 28.96 -4.54
C LYS A 67 -2.48 30.10 -3.94
N GLY A 68 -1.96 31.32 -3.94
CA GLY A 68 -2.72 32.53 -3.59
C GLY A 68 -3.90 32.78 -4.52
N ILE A 69 -3.70 32.70 -5.84
CA ILE A 69 -4.77 32.82 -6.84
C ILE A 69 -5.78 31.67 -6.72
N GLU A 70 -5.32 30.44 -6.49
CA GLU A 70 -6.16 29.27 -6.25
C GLU A 70 -7.10 29.51 -5.05
N ALA A 71 -6.53 29.89 -3.90
CA ALA A 71 -7.29 30.17 -2.68
C ALA A 71 -8.24 31.37 -2.84
N LEU A 72 -7.85 32.36 -3.66
CA LEU A 72 -8.68 33.51 -4.02
C LEU A 72 -9.96 33.09 -4.75
N VAL A 73 -9.83 32.22 -5.76
CA VAL A 73 -10.98 31.70 -6.52
C VAL A 73 -11.82 30.76 -5.66
N ALA A 74 -11.20 29.91 -4.85
CA ALA A 74 -11.90 29.06 -3.88
C ALA A 74 -12.71 29.89 -2.86
N THR A 75 -12.18 31.03 -2.39
CA THR A 75 -12.89 31.94 -1.50
C THR A 75 -14.08 32.61 -2.20
N ALA A 76 -13.96 32.95 -3.48
CA ALA A 76 -15.08 33.48 -4.26
C ALA A 76 -16.20 32.44 -4.44
N LEU A 77 -15.86 31.17 -4.68
CA LEU A 77 -16.82 30.06 -4.68
C LEU A 77 -17.48 29.89 -3.30
N ALA A 78 -16.71 29.98 -2.22
CA ALA A 78 -17.23 29.91 -0.86
C ALA A 78 -18.20 31.05 -0.54
N ASN A 79 -17.96 32.26 -1.07
CA ASN A 79 -18.91 33.37 -0.98
C ASN A 79 -20.23 33.08 -1.70
N LEU A 80 -20.18 32.42 -2.87
CA LEU A 80 -21.38 31.98 -3.56
C LEU A 80 -22.15 30.90 -2.79
N LYS A 81 -21.44 29.97 -2.15
CA LYS A 81 -22.04 28.84 -1.44
C LYS A 81 -22.59 29.22 -0.07
N TYR A 82 -21.83 29.93 0.76
CA TYR A 82 -22.16 30.19 2.17
C TYR A 82 -22.57 31.64 2.45
N GLY A 83 -22.61 32.49 1.42
CA GLY A 83 -22.75 33.93 1.58
C GLY A 83 -21.42 34.65 1.76
N GLU A 84 -21.46 35.96 1.55
CA GLU A 84 -20.28 36.81 1.57
C GLU A 84 -19.85 37.09 3.01
N ILE A 85 -18.64 36.63 3.35
CA ILE A 85 -18.01 36.84 4.66
C ILE A 85 -16.54 37.15 4.43
N SER A 86 -16.00 38.09 5.21
CA SER A 86 -14.56 38.40 5.14
C SER A 86 -13.76 37.24 5.73
N ARG A 87 -13.06 36.48 4.88
CA ARG A 87 -12.16 35.39 5.28
C ARG A 87 -10.71 35.82 5.07
N LYS A 88 -9.84 35.56 6.04
CA LYS A 88 -8.39 35.65 5.85
C LYS A 88 -7.89 34.46 5.02
N ILE A 89 -6.95 34.71 4.11
CA ILE A 89 -6.30 33.69 3.31
C ILE A 89 -4.80 33.74 3.63
N GLU A 90 -4.23 32.60 4.00
CA GLU A 90 -2.79 32.48 4.29
C GLU A 90 -2.14 31.44 3.40
N ILE A 91 -0.99 31.78 2.82
CA ILE A 91 -0.14 30.90 2.02
C ILE A 91 1.24 30.83 2.66
N ASN A 92 1.62 29.65 3.15
CA ASN A 92 2.93 29.44 3.79
C ASN A 92 3.98 28.97 2.78
N LEU A 93 5.09 29.71 2.67
CA LEU A 93 6.14 29.42 1.68
C LEU A 93 6.87 28.10 1.95
N GLU A 94 7.14 27.75 3.21
CA GLU A 94 7.79 26.46 3.52
C GLU A 94 6.89 25.27 3.15
N GLN A 95 5.58 25.36 3.42
CA GLN A 95 4.58 24.37 3.00
C GLN A 95 4.51 24.30 1.47
N THR A 96 4.58 25.43 0.75
CA THR A 96 4.70 25.44 -0.72
C THR A 96 5.97 24.76 -1.19
N THR A 97 7.12 25.03 -0.57
CA THR A 97 8.37 24.34 -0.90
C THR A 97 8.20 22.84 -0.71
N CYS A 98 7.68 22.38 0.42
CA CYS A 98 7.37 20.96 0.67
C CYS A 98 6.45 20.36 -0.39
N PHE A 99 5.42 21.08 -0.82
CA PHE A 99 4.50 20.67 -1.89
C PHE A 99 5.21 20.44 -3.23
N LEU A 100 6.17 21.30 -3.60
CA LEU A 100 6.89 21.24 -4.88
C LEU A 100 7.83 20.04 -5.05
N PHE A 101 8.17 19.32 -3.97
CA PHE A 101 8.92 18.06 -4.04
C PHE A 101 8.27 16.95 -3.21
N GLN A 102 6.96 17.04 -2.98
CA GLN A 102 6.24 16.18 -2.03
C GLN A 102 6.30 14.69 -2.36
N THR A 103 6.44 14.29 -3.63
CA THR A 103 6.72 12.90 -4.00
C THR A 103 7.92 12.34 -3.23
N TYR A 104 8.95 13.15 -2.96
CA TYR A 104 10.13 12.72 -2.20
C TYR A 104 9.94 12.77 -0.67
N LEU A 105 8.88 13.40 -0.20
CA LEU A 105 8.51 13.47 1.22
C LEU A 105 7.42 12.45 1.59
N SER A 106 6.73 11.91 0.60
CA SER A 106 5.64 10.96 0.81
C SER A 106 6.18 9.59 1.17
N THR A 107 5.50 8.89 2.08
CA THR A 107 5.92 7.59 2.57
C THR A 107 4.75 6.61 2.68
N ILE A 108 5.09 5.32 2.66
CA ILE A 108 4.21 4.19 2.95
C ILE A 108 4.89 3.32 4.02
N ASP A 109 4.23 3.12 5.17
CA ASP A 109 4.82 2.54 6.39
C ASP A 109 6.18 3.17 6.75
N GLY A 110 6.28 4.50 6.59
CA GLY A 110 7.51 5.25 6.82
C GLY A 110 8.59 5.12 5.74
N LEU A 111 8.40 4.26 4.72
CA LEU A 111 9.33 4.08 3.61
C LEU A 111 9.07 5.11 2.50
N GLY A 112 10.09 5.88 2.13
CA GLY A 112 10.10 6.81 1.01
C GLY A 112 10.58 6.19 -0.30
N LYS A 113 10.61 7.01 -1.36
CA LYS A 113 10.94 6.61 -2.74
C LYS A 113 12.23 5.80 -2.89
N TYR A 114 13.23 6.12 -2.06
CA TYR A 114 14.58 5.56 -2.16
C TYR A 114 14.87 4.47 -1.13
N ASP A 115 13.93 4.19 -0.22
CA ASP A 115 14.18 3.23 0.85
C ASP A 115 14.13 1.79 0.33
N ALA A 116 15.02 0.95 0.85
CA ALA A 116 15.01 -0.47 0.54
C ALA A 116 13.67 -1.09 0.95
N GLY A 117 13.13 -1.97 0.11
CA GLY A 117 11.84 -2.63 0.35
C GLY A 117 10.60 -1.84 -0.12
N ILE A 118 10.74 -0.57 -0.50
CA ILE A 118 9.59 0.23 -0.98
C ILE A 118 8.86 -0.44 -2.16
N LYS A 119 9.60 -1.02 -3.10
CA LYS A 119 9.03 -1.68 -4.28
C LYS A 119 8.06 -2.81 -3.90
N ALA A 120 8.30 -3.52 -2.79
CA ALA A 120 7.43 -4.60 -2.32
C ALA A 120 6.09 -4.09 -1.76
N LYS A 121 6.00 -2.81 -1.41
CA LYS A 121 4.78 -2.16 -0.92
C LYS A 121 3.90 -1.59 -2.05
N LEU A 122 4.43 -1.51 -3.27
CA LEU A 122 3.75 -0.88 -4.39
C LEU A 122 3.05 -1.93 -5.27
N LYS A 123 1.79 -1.66 -5.64
CA LYS A 123 1.15 -2.35 -6.77
C LYS A 123 1.95 -2.07 -8.03
N ASP A 124 2.34 -3.12 -8.75
CA ASP A 124 3.04 -2.95 -10.01
C ASP A 124 2.08 -2.41 -11.08
N THR A 125 2.32 -1.17 -11.49
CA THR A 125 1.65 -0.51 -12.61
C THR A 125 2.61 -0.23 -13.76
N ASP A 126 3.89 -0.63 -13.67
CA ASP A 126 4.87 -0.45 -14.72
C ASP A 126 4.79 -1.61 -15.73
N LEU A 127 3.67 -1.67 -16.45
CA LEU A 127 3.32 -2.79 -17.32
C LEU A 127 4.32 -3.02 -18.47
N LEU A 128 5.10 -2.00 -18.82
CA LEU A 128 6.12 -2.04 -19.87
C LEU A 128 7.53 -2.11 -19.30
N GLN A 129 7.65 -2.32 -17.98
CA GLN A 129 8.91 -2.50 -17.26
C GLN A 129 9.90 -1.36 -17.49
N ALA A 130 9.44 -0.13 -17.76
CA ALA A 130 10.33 0.99 -18.05
C ALA A 130 11.16 1.41 -16.81
N GLN A 131 10.66 1.09 -15.62
CA GLN A 131 11.24 1.35 -14.31
C GLN A 131 11.94 0.12 -13.70
N SER A 132 12.03 -1.00 -14.42
CA SER A 132 12.47 -2.28 -13.86
C SER A 132 13.92 -2.30 -13.40
N ASP A 133 14.80 -1.55 -14.08
CA ASP A 133 16.24 -1.49 -13.80
C ASP A 133 16.84 -0.12 -14.16
N PRO A 134 18.07 0.18 -13.71
CA PRO A 134 18.70 1.47 -14.00
C PRO A 134 18.96 1.75 -15.49
N TYR A 135 19.29 0.75 -16.31
CA TYR A 135 19.55 0.94 -17.75
C TYR A 135 18.30 1.41 -18.49
N ARG A 136 17.15 0.80 -18.17
CA ARG A 136 15.87 1.17 -18.76
C ARG A 136 15.37 2.53 -18.28
N ARG A 137 15.54 2.85 -17.00
CA ARG A 137 15.23 4.19 -16.47
C ARG A 137 16.06 5.28 -17.14
N MET A 138 17.32 5.00 -17.44
CA MET A 138 18.23 5.92 -18.13
C MET A 138 17.87 6.15 -19.60
N SER A 139 16.88 5.44 -20.17
CA SER A 139 16.29 5.80 -21.46
C SER A 139 15.42 7.07 -21.42
N ALA A 140 15.17 7.61 -20.21
CA ALA A 140 14.52 8.90 -19.98
C ALA A 140 15.50 9.93 -19.43
N ASN A 141 16.43 10.38 -20.27
CA ASN A 141 17.56 11.21 -19.86
C ASN A 141 18.12 12.06 -21.01
N LEU A 142 18.96 13.03 -20.65
CA LEU A 142 19.57 13.98 -21.56
C LEU A 142 20.99 13.52 -21.95
N TYR A 143 21.27 13.48 -23.26
CA TYR A 143 22.58 13.04 -23.77
C TYR A 143 23.12 13.99 -24.84
N ALA A 144 24.44 14.09 -24.93
CA ALA A 144 25.11 14.78 -26.02
C ALA A 144 24.83 14.08 -27.37
N THR A 145 24.68 14.86 -28.43
CA THR A 145 24.46 14.32 -29.79
C THR A 145 25.74 14.34 -30.62
N LYS A 146 25.65 13.89 -31.87
CA LYS A 146 26.75 13.91 -32.85
C LYS A 146 27.33 15.32 -33.07
N THR A 147 26.49 16.34 -32.94
CA THR A 147 26.91 17.74 -33.12
C THR A 147 27.43 18.27 -31.78
N PRO A 148 28.67 18.80 -31.72
CA PRO A 148 29.22 19.36 -30.48
C PRO A 148 28.29 20.40 -29.85
N GLU A 149 28.25 20.44 -28.52
CA GLU A 149 27.45 21.38 -27.70
C GLU A 149 25.93 21.32 -27.94
N THR A 150 25.44 20.21 -28.52
CA THR A 150 24.00 19.96 -28.66
C THR A 150 23.59 18.72 -27.88
N TYR A 151 22.43 18.81 -27.24
CA TYR A 151 21.90 17.77 -26.37
C TYR A 151 20.48 17.42 -26.76
N PHE A 152 20.12 16.15 -26.60
CA PHE A 152 18.79 15.65 -26.89
C PHE A 152 18.29 14.80 -25.72
N HIS A 153 17.10 15.13 -25.22
CA HIS A 153 16.44 14.35 -24.19
C HIS A 153 15.63 13.24 -24.86
N ILE A 154 16.09 12.00 -24.77
CA ILE A 154 15.26 10.84 -25.11
C ILE A 154 14.38 10.49 -23.91
N HIS A 155 13.16 10.00 -24.14
CA HIS A 155 12.20 9.83 -23.04
C HIS A 155 11.40 8.53 -23.10
N GLY A 156 12.00 7.46 -22.57
CA GLY A 156 11.41 6.13 -22.47
C GLY A 156 10.77 5.78 -21.11
N SER A 157 10.40 6.74 -20.27
CA SER A 157 9.95 6.51 -18.87
C SER A 157 8.72 5.62 -18.73
N LEU A 158 7.91 5.51 -19.79
CA LEU A 158 6.75 4.61 -19.87
C LEU A 158 6.83 3.66 -21.09
N GLU A 159 7.86 3.80 -21.93
CA GLU A 159 8.12 2.97 -23.12
C GLU A 159 9.64 2.97 -23.45
N ALA A 160 10.40 2.24 -22.63
CA ALA A 160 11.85 2.18 -22.77
C ALA A 160 12.29 1.34 -23.98
N ASN A 161 11.50 0.35 -24.41
CA ASN A 161 11.87 -0.55 -25.52
C ASN A 161 12.02 0.24 -26.81
N THR A 162 10.97 0.98 -27.18
CA THR A 162 10.95 1.74 -28.42
C THR A 162 12.02 2.83 -28.40
N THR A 163 12.22 3.48 -27.25
CA THR A 163 13.23 4.54 -27.09
C THR A 163 14.67 4.03 -27.23
N LEU A 164 15.00 2.89 -26.61
CA LEU A 164 16.33 2.29 -26.72
C LEU A 164 16.58 1.76 -28.15
N GLN A 165 15.59 1.10 -28.74
CA GLN A 165 15.69 0.61 -30.13
C GLN A 165 15.85 1.75 -31.14
N MET A 166 15.24 2.91 -30.89
CA MET A 166 15.38 4.10 -31.73
C MET A 166 16.85 4.51 -31.93
N ILE A 167 17.68 4.32 -30.91
CA ILE A 167 19.11 4.64 -30.93
C ILE A 167 20.00 3.42 -31.20
N GLY A 168 19.41 2.28 -31.58
CA GLY A 168 20.14 1.06 -31.95
C GLY A 168 20.54 0.18 -30.76
N LEU A 169 19.98 0.43 -29.57
CA LEU A 169 20.25 -0.36 -28.38
C LEU A 169 19.19 -1.45 -28.13
N PRO A 170 19.55 -2.62 -27.59
CA PRO A 170 18.58 -3.61 -27.19
C PRO A 170 17.78 -3.16 -25.95
N PRO A 171 16.56 -3.67 -25.75
CA PRO A 171 15.72 -3.28 -24.61
C PRO A 171 16.29 -3.58 -23.22
N PHE A 172 17.19 -4.57 -23.10
CA PHE A 172 17.80 -4.98 -21.84
C PHE A 172 19.31 -5.19 -21.99
N ARG A 173 20.08 -4.78 -20.99
CA ARG A 173 21.55 -4.92 -20.90
C ARG A 173 21.98 -5.28 -19.47
N PRO A 174 21.68 -6.50 -18.99
CA PRO A 174 22.02 -6.91 -17.62
C PRO A 174 23.54 -7.00 -17.39
N ASP A 175 24.35 -6.95 -18.44
CA ASP A 175 25.79 -6.88 -18.40
C ASP A 175 26.33 -5.53 -17.89
N LEU A 176 25.59 -4.43 -18.08
CA LEU A 176 25.97 -3.10 -17.58
C LEU A 176 25.64 -3.00 -16.08
N LYS A 177 26.67 -2.80 -15.25
CA LYS A 177 26.54 -2.88 -13.78
C LYS A 177 26.52 -1.53 -13.08
N THR A 178 27.20 -0.53 -13.64
CA THR A 178 27.31 0.81 -13.04
C THR A 178 26.49 1.84 -13.81
N ILE A 179 26.12 2.93 -13.16
CA ILE A 179 25.37 4.01 -13.83
C ILE A 179 26.26 4.69 -14.88
N GLU A 180 27.56 4.76 -14.63
CA GLU A 180 28.57 5.30 -15.54
C GLU A 180 28.64 4.49 -16.83
N ASP A 181 28.72 3.16 -16.73
CA ASP A 181 28.73 2.26 -17.90
C ASP A 181 27.43 2.37 -18.70
N ILE A 182 26.29 2.47 -18.00
CA ILE A 182 24.96 2.64 -18.59
C ILE A 182 24.89 3.96 -19.36
N SER A 183 25.26 5.06 -18.70
CA SER A 183 25.20 6.41 -19.27
C SER A 183 26.12 6.51 -20.49
N GLN A 184 27.36 6.04 -20.38
CA GLN A 184 28.31 6.03 -21.49
C GLN A 184 27.82 5.17 -22.65
N CYS A 185 27.20 4.02 -22.38
CA CYS A 185 26.64 3.16 -23.41
C CYS A 185 25.51 3.88 -24.16
N ILE A 186 24.53 4.46 -23.46
CA ILE A 186 23.40 5.14 -24.09
C ILE A 186 23.88 6.39 -24.86
N GLU A 187 24.71 7.21 -24.23
CA GLU A 187 25.27 8.42 -24.82
C GLU A 187 26.03 8.14 -26.13
N SER A 188 26.90 7.14 -26.14
CA SER A 188 27.67 6.77 -27.34
C SER A 188 26.78 6.38 -28.54
N HIS A 189 25.55 5.94 -28.28
CA HIS A 189 24.56 5.63 -29.32
C HIS A 189 23.79 6.89 -29.75
N VAL A 190 23.41 7.76 -28.81
CA VAL A 190 22.81 9.07 -29.14
C VAL A 190 23.78 9.92 -29.97
N GLN A 191 25.08 9.88 -29.66
CA GLN A 191 26.16 10.59 -30.37
C GLN A 191 26.36 10.15 -31.83
N GLN A 192 25.69 9.09 -32.28
CA GLN A 192 25.71 8.69 -33.70
C GLN A 192 24.76 9.53 -34.56
N PHE A 193 23.84 10.28 -33.93
CA PHE A 193 22.77 11.02 -34.58
C PHE A 193 22.88 12.52 -34.32
N THR A 194 22.55 13.31 -35.33
CA THR A 194 22.27 14.74 -35.15
C THR A 194 20.90 14.93 -34.50
N VAL A 195 20.68 16.08 -33.89
CA VAL A 195 19.37 16.49 -33.36
C VAL A 195 18.25 16.32 -34.39
N LYS A 196 18.47 16.72 -35.65
CA LYS A 196 17.46 16.61 -36.73
C LYS A 196 17.08 15.16 -37.02
N GLU A 197 18.05 14.25 -37.01
CA GLU A 197 17.81 12.82 -37.20
C GLU A 197 17.02 12.23 -36.02
N LEU A 198 17.37 12.62 -34.78
CA LEU A 198 16.64 12.20 -33.57
C LEU A 198 15.21 12.72 -33.54
N GLU A 199 14.97 14.00 -33.83
CA GLU A 199 13.62 14.58 -33.96
C GLU A 199 12.79 13.84 -35.03
N THR A 200 13.40 13.49 -36.17
CA THR A 200 12.73 12.76 -37.26
C THR A 200 12.33 11.35 -36.79
N ARG A 201 13.25 10.61 -36.17
CA ARG A 201 12.99 9.28 -35.62
C ARG A 201 11.95 9.29 -34.52
N ASN A 202 12.02 10.24 -33.59
CA ASN A 202 11.03 10.39 -32.52
C ASN A 202 9.63 10.61 -33.08
N LYS A 203 9.51 11.45 -34.11
CA LYS A 203 8.23 11.70 -34.80
C LYS A 203 7.68 10.44 -35.47
N GLU A 204 8.52 9.68 -36.17
CA GLU A 204 8.13 8.43 -36.83
C GLU A 204 7.66 7.38 -35.83
N LEU A 205 8.38 7.22 -34.72
CA LEU A 205 8.08 6.24 -33.66
C LEU A 205 7.05 6.73 -32.63
N ARG A 206 6.61 8.00 -32.75
CA ARG A 206 5.65 8.65 -31.84
C ARG A 206 6.10 8.63 -30.37
N GLN A 207 7.41 8.68 -30.15
CA GLN A 207 8.04 8.76 -28.84
C GLN A 207 8.17 10.21 -28.37
N ALA A 208 8.33 10.39 -27.06
CA ALA A 208 8.71 11.69 -26.52
C ALA A 208 10.21 11.86 -26.55
N GLY A 209 10.61 13.12 -26.69
CA GLY A 209 11.99 13.55 -26.69
C GLY A 209 12.11 14.83 -27.48
N VAL A 210 13.13 15.60 -27.16
CA VAL A 210 13.29 16.95 -27.68
C VAL A 210 14.73 17.39 -27.60
N THR A 211 15.08 18.31 -28.49
CA THR A 211 16.30 19.10 -28.38
C THR A 211 16.30 19.94 -27.10
N ALA A 212 17.42 20.00 -26.39
CA ALA A 212 17.60 21.00 -25.32
C ALA A 212 17.96 22.36 -25.92
N HIS A 213 17.00 23.28 -25.96
CA HIS A 213 17.17 24.64 -26.49
C HIS A 213 17.58 25.61 -25.40
N LYS A 214 18.37 26.63 -25.74
CA LYS A 214 18.43 27.84 -24.91
C LYS A 214 17.11 28.60 -25.05
N HIS A 215 16.76 29.42 -24.06
CA HIS A 215 15.47 30.11 -24.05
C HIS A 215 15.29 31.01 -25.29
N GLU A 216 16.31 31.76 -25.65
CA GLU A 216 16.33 32.62 -26.84
C GLU A 216 16.14 31.84 -28.14
N ASP A 217 16.66 30.61 -28.21
CA ASP A 217 16.51 29.73 -29.36
C ASP A 217 15.09 29.17 -29.43
N PHE A 218 14.54 28.76 -28.28
CA PHE A 218 13.17 28.26 -28.19
C PHE A 218 12.16 29.30 -28.67
N ILE A 219 12.19 30.52 -28.12
CA ILE A 219 11.24 31.57 -28.49
C ILE A 219 11.42 32.05 -29.95
N ALA A 220 12.53 31.71 -30.60
CA ALA A 220 12.76 31.96 -32.01
C ALA A 220 12.17 30.86 -32.93
N THR A 221 11.90 29.67 -32.41
CA THR A 221 11.22 28.59 -33.15
C THR A 221 9.78 28.99 -33.54
N PRO A 222 9.19 28.37 -34.59
CA PRO A 222 7.78 28.62 -34.92
C PRO A 222 6.83 28.33 -33.76
N HIS A 223 7.08 27.27 -32.98
CA HIS A 223 6.26 26.91 -31.83
C HIS A 223 6.42 27.91 -30.67
N GLY A 224 7.65 28.28 -30.32
CA GLY A 224 7.91 29.27 -29.26
C GLY A 224 7.36 30.67 -29.58
N LYS A 225 7.43 31.11 -30.84
CA LYS A 225 6.85 32.40 -31.29
C LYS A 225 5.36 32.51 -31.03
N VAL A 226 4.62 31.42 -31.22
CA VAL A 226 3.16 31.40 -31.02
C VAL A 226 2.80 31.37 -29.53
N ASN A 227 3.62 30.72 -28.69
CA ASN A 227 3.27 30.48 -27.29
C ASN A 227 3.88 31.49 -26.30
N LYS A 228 5.00 32.14 -26.60
CA LYS A 228 5.74 33.00 -25.63
C LYS A 228 4.93 34.16 -25.04
N ASP A 229 3.92 34.64 -25.78
CA ASP A 229 3.08 35.79 -25.39
C ASP A 229 1.68 35.34 -24.94
N LEU A 230 1.40 34.03 -24.91
CA LEU A 230 0.13 33.50 -24.41
C LEU A 230 0.09 33.55 -22.88
N PRO A 231 -1.12 33.64 -22.29
CA PRO A 231 -1.26 33.55 -20.85
C PRO A 231 -0.81 32.16 -20.35
N PRO A 232 -0.31 32.06 -19.10
CA PRO A 232 0.12 30.78 -18.53
C PRO A 232 -0.98 29.71 -18.55
N TRP A 233 -2.24 30.10 -18.33
CA TRP A 233 -3.40 29.23 -18.53
C TRP A 233 -4.54 29.99 -19.20
N SER A 234 -5.53 29.26 -19.71
CA SER A 234 -6.76 29.87 -20.25
C SER A 234 -8.01 29.17 -19.73
N VAL A 235 -9.10 29.93 -19.59
CA VAL A 235 -10.44 29.43 -19.27
C VAL A 235 -11.44 30.08 -20.21
N VAL A 236 -12.04 29.31 -21.11
CA VAL A 236 -12.96 29.81 -22.15
C VAL A 236 -14.29 29.05 -22.15
N PRO A 237 -15.41 29.65 -22.55
CA PRO A 237 -16.67 28.90 -22.65
C PRO A 237 -16.63 27.92 -23.84
N LEU A 238 -17.06 26.68 -23.62
CA LEU A 238 -17.39 25.70 -24.66
C LEU A 238 -18.78 25.94 -25.23
N GLU A 239 -19.73 26.24 -24.34
CA GLU A 239 -21.09 26.66 -24.67
C GLU A 239 -21.61 27.58 -23.56
N THR A 240 -22.69 28.32 -23.86
CA THR A 240 -23.25 29.35 -22.97
C THR A 240 -24.76 29.23 -22.76
N THR A 241 -25.35 28.12 -23.18
CA THR A 241 -26.81 27.93 -23.20
C THR A 241 -27.32 27.05 -22.07
N THR A 242 -26.51 26.16 -21.48
CA THR A 242 -26.92 25.43 -20.28
C THR A 242 -27.10 26.40 -19.10
N PRO A 243 -28.12 26.20 -18.24
CA PRO A 243 -28.42 27.14 -17.16
C PRO A 243 -27.31 27.17 -16.09
N PRO A 244 -27.19 28.27 -15.32
CA PRO A 244 -26.35 28.32 -14.13
C PRO A 244 -26.67 27.19 -13.15
N ILE A 245 -25.62 26.57 -12.60
CA ILE A 245 -25.73 25.47 -11.63
C ILE A 245 -25.11 25.89 -10.30
N PRO A 246 -25.92 26.27 -9.29
CA PRO A 246 -25.41 26.62 -7.97
C PRO A 246 -24.60 25.48 -7.34
N LEU A 247 -23.65 25.83 -6.48
CA LEU A 247 -22.94 24.85 -5.67
C LEU A 247 -23.90 24.21 -4.65
N SER A 248 -23.83 22.88 -4.52
CA SER A 248 -24.60 22.14 -3.52
C SER A 248 -24.24 22.60 -2.11
N GLN A 249 -25.25 22.74 -1.25
CA GLN A 249 -25.05 23.02 0.18
C GLN A 249 -24.49 21.79 0.90
N ASP A 250 -23.75 22.03 1.98
CA ASP A 250 -23.27 20.94 2.83
C ASP A 250 -24.41 20.32 3.63
N ALA A 251 -24.23 19.07 4.04
CA ALA A 251 -25.16 18.42 4.97
C ALA A 251 -25.19 19.20 6.30
N PRO A 252 -26.34 19.28 7.00
CA PRO A 252 -26.43 19.94 8.30
C PRO A 252 -25.38 19.41 9.29
N GLY A 253 -24.58 20.31 9.87
CA GLY A 253 -23.53 19.96 10.83
C GLY A 253 -22.20 19.48 10.22
N ALA A 254 -22.11 19.34 8.90
CA ALA A 254 -20.85 19.02 8.23
C ALA A 254 -19.88 20.21 8.23
N LYS A 255 -18.57 19.91 8.14
CA LYS A 255 -17.53 20.93 7.97
C LYS A 255 -17.70 21.66 6.64
N ALA A 256 -17.46 22.98 6.63
CA ALA A 256 -17.63 23.81 5.44
C ALA A 256 -16.57 23.49 4.37
N ARG A 257 -16.97 22.79 3.31
CA ARG A 257 -16.08 22.37 2.21
C ARG A 257 -16.60 22.85 0.86
N VAL A 258 -15.86 23.77 0.24
CA VAL A 258 -16.38 24.55 -0.90
C VAL A 258 -16.77 23.69 -2.11
N LEU A 259 -16.10 22.56 -2.36
CA LEU A 259 -16.40 21.64 -3.46
C LEU A 259 -17.16 20.38 -3.02
N SER A 260 -17.69 20.33 -1.80
CA SER A 260 -18.56 19.21 -1.40
C SER A 260 -19.75 19.08 -2.36
N GLY A 261 -19.98 17.86 -2.85
CA GLY A 261 -21.01 17.55 -3.85
C GLY A 261 -20.56 17.74 -5.31
N ILE A 262 -19.34 18.21 -5.58
CA ILE A 262 -18.76 18.28 -6.93
C ILE A 262 -18.10 16.95 -7.27
N LYS A 263 -18.53 16.34 -8.37
CA LYS A 263 -17.99 15.07 -8.87
C LYS A 263 -16.95 15.31 -9.97
N VAL A 264 -15.75 14.76 -9.83
CA VAL A 264 -14.62 14.97 -10.75
C VAL A 264 -14.18 13.65 -11.35
N LEU A 265 -14.17 13.55 -12.68
CA LEU A 265 -13.54 12.44 -13.40
C LEU A 265 -12.14 12.84 -13.83
N GLU A 266 -11.14 12.07 -13.39
CA GLU A 266 -9.75 12.27 -13.77
C GLU A 266 -9.26 11.18 -14.73
N LEU A 267 -8.66 11.59 -15.84
CA LEU A 267 -8.08 10.77 -16.90
C LEU A 267 -6.62 11.18 -17.12
N CYS A 268 -5.81 11.13 -16.06
CA CYS A 268 -4.44 11.62 -16.03
C CYS A 268 -3.44 10.57 -15.52
N ARG A 269 -2.15 10.71 -15.88
CA ARG A 269 -1.04 9.86 -15.44
C ARG A 269 0.11 10.72 -14.92
N ILE A 270 1.06 10.15 -14.18
CA ILE A 270 2.27 10.82 -13.68
C ILE A 270 2.01 11.88 -12.61
N ILE A 271 2.17 13.19 -12.86
CA ILE A 271 2.19 14.20 -11.78
C ILE A 271 1.31 15.43 -12.09
N ALA A 272 1.58 16.23 -13.13
CA ALA A 272 0.87 17.50 -13.36
C ALA A 272 -0.67 17.37 -13.37
N GLY A 273 -1.21 16.55 -14.28
CA GLY A 273 -2.66 16.28 -14.35
C GLY A 273 -3.24 15.74 -13.03
N PRO A 274 -2.67 14.69 -12.42
CA PRO A 274 -3.12 14.21 -11.11
C PRO A 274 -3.07 15.25 -9.99
N VAL A 275 -2.12 16.18 -9.98
CA VAL A 275 -2.06 17.24 -8.95
C VAL A 275 -3.26 18.19 -9.05
N ILE A 276 -3.77 18.48 -10.25
CA ILE A 276 -4.98 19.31 -10.45
C ILE A 276 -6.13 18.79 -9.59
N THR A 277 -6.44 17.52 -9.70
CA THR A 277 -7.59 16.91 -9.02
C THR A 277 -7.29 16.54 -7.58
N ARG A 278 -6.02 16.31 -7.21
CA ARG A 278 -5.60 16.23 -5.80
C ARG A 278 -5.96 17.52 -5.08
N ILE A 279 -5.66 18.68 -5.67
CA ILE A 279 -6.05 20.00 -5.14
C ILE A 279 -7.58 20.14 -5.06
N LEU A 280 -8.33 19.72 -6.09
CA LEU A 280 -9.80 19.75 -6.02
C LEU A 280 -10.35 18.88 -4.87
N ALA A 281 -9.70 17.73 -4.58
CA ALA A 281 -10.05 16.89 -3.45
C ALA A 281 -9.76 17.58 -2.09
N GLU A 282 -8.69 18.39 -1.98
CA GLU A 282 -8.41 19.21 -0.78
C GLU A 282 -9.58 20.15 -0.43
N TYR A 283 -10.31 20.63 -1.45
CA TYR A 283 -11.48 21.48 -1.28
C TYR A 283 -12.79 20.70 -1.10
N GLY A 284 -12.73 19.37 -1.06
CA GLY A 284 -13.84 18.47 -0.75
C GLY A 284 -14.57 17.85 -1.95
N ALA A 285 -14.02 17.97 -3.16
CA ALA A 285 -14.58 17.31 -4.35
C ALA A 285 -14.45 15.78 -4.26
N ASP A 286 -15.42 15.07 -4.83
CA ASP A 286 -15.39 13.61 -4.96
C ASP A 286 -14.70 13.27 -6.29
N VAL A 287 -13.43 12.85 -6.20
CA VAL A 287 -12.57 12.58 -7.35
C VAL A 287 -12.48 11.09 -7.63
N LEU A 288 -12.96 10.68 -8.81
CA LEU A 288 -12.77 9.34 -9.35
C LEU A 288 -11.72 9.40 -10.47
N LYS A 289 -10.55 8.85 -10.17
CA LYS A 289 -9.49 8.62 -11.16
C LYS A 289 -9.81 7.36 -11.95
N VAL A 290 -9.83 7.51 -13.27
CA VAL A 290 -10.06 6.43 -14.23
C VAL A 290 -8.77 6.18 -14.99
N THR A 291 -8.22 4.99 -14.81
CA THR A 291 -7.13 4.44 -15.61
C THR A 291 -7.61 3.24 -16.42
N SER A 292 -6.72 2.58 -17.17
CA SER A 292 -7.02 1.33 -17.87
C SER A 292 -6.11 0.24 -17.32
N PRO A 293 -6.58 -1.03 -17.23
CA PRO A 293 -5.71 -2.14 -16.86
C PRO A 293 -4.55 -2.36 -17.84
N ASN A 294 -4.60 -1.73 -19.02
CA ASN A 294 -3.60 -1.85 -20.08
C ASN A 294 -2.70 -0.61 -20.22
N LEU A 295 -2.79 0.36 -19.29
CA LEU A 295 -1.99 1.58 -19.32
C LEU A 295 -0.94 1.55 -18.21
N SER A 296 0.33 1.57 -18.61
CA SER A 296 1.46 1.64 -17.67
C SER A 296 1.39 2.93 -16.84
N ASP A 297 1.97 2.98 -15.67
CA ASP A 297 2.15 4.20 -14.87
C ASP A 297 3.35 4.01 -13.93
N VAL A 298 3.88 5.09 -13.36
CA VAL A 298 4.98 4.98 -12.39
C VAL A 298 4.39 4.62 -11.01
N PRO A 299 4.72 3.44 -10.43
CA PRO A 299 4.05 2.95 -9.23
C PRO A 299 4.15 3.91 -8.03
N PHE A 300 5.34 4.44 -7.76
CA PHE A 300 5.57 5.23 -6.54
C PHE A 300 4.88 6.59 -6.54
N PHE A 301 4.68 7.23 -7.71
CA PHE A 301 4.02 8.54 -7.77
C PHE A 301 2.57 8.50 -7.25
N GLN A 302 1.91 7.34 -7.35
CA GLN A 302 0.55 7.15 -6.87
C GLN A 302 0.42 7.29 -5.34
N VAL A 303 1.50 7.15 -4.58
CA VAL A 303 1.49 7.36 -3.11
C VAL A 303 1.13 8.81 -2.77
N ASP A 304 1.61 9.77 -3.55
CA ASP A 304 1.29 11.19 -3.41
C ASP A 304 0.06 11.57 -4.24
N VAL A 305 0.15 11.40 -5.56
CA VAL A 305 -0.76 12.14 -6.46
C VAL A 305 -2.17 11.57 -6.50
N ASN A 306 -2.40 10.35 -5.98
CA ASN A 306 -3.74 9.77 -5.87
C ASN A 306 -4.44 10.09 -4.53
N PHE A 307 -3.84 10.92 -3.68
CA PHE A 307 -4.42 11.27 -2.39
C PHE A 307 -5.76 12.00 -2.53
N GLY A 308 -6.74 11.64 -1.70
CA GLY A 308 -8.11 12.18 -1.77
C GLY A 308 -9.00 11.56 -2.85
N LYS A 309 -8.56 10.51 -3.56
CA LYS A 309 -9.25 9.98 -4.75
C LYS A 309 -9.61 8.51 -4.63
N GLN A 310 -10.68 8.12 -5.32
CA GLN A 310 -10.88 6.72 -5.71
C GLN A 310 -10.17 6.44 -7.03
N CYS A 311 -9.70 5.22 -7.22
CA CYS A 311 -8.89 4.86 -8.39
C CYS A 311 -9.43 3.58 -9.04
N ALA A 312 -10.18 3.73 -10.12
CA ALA A 312 -10.82 2.62 -10.84
C ALA A 312 -10.18 2.37 -12.20
N ASN A 313 -10.26 1.12 -12.66
CA ASN A 313 -9.84 0.72 -13.99
C ASN A 313 -11.05 0.58 -14.91
N ILE A 314 -11.07 1.34 -16.00
CA ILE A 314 -12.08 1.26 -17.06
C ILE A 314 -11.37 1.25 -18.41
N ASP A 315 -11.55 0.18 -19.19
CA ASP A 315 -11.06 0.16 -20.57
C ASP A 315 -12.03 0.88 -21.52
N LEU A 316 -11.74 2.15 -21.81
CA LEU A 316 -12.52 2.98 -22.73
C LEU A 316 -12.49 2.52 -24.20
N LYS A 317 -11.69 1.49 -24.54
CA LYS A 317 -11.74 0.85 -25.86
C LYS A 317 -12.75 -0.28 -25.93
N SER A 318 -13.21 -0.79 -24.79
CA SER A 318 -14.23 -1.84 -24.70
C SER A 318 -15.64 -1.25 -24.70
N VAL A 319 -16.61 -2.00 -25.20
CA VAL A 319 -18.02 -1.58 -25.20
C VAL A 319 -18.56 -1.46 -23.77
N GLU A 320 -18.19 -2.41 -22.91
CA GLU A 320 -18.61 -2.49 -21.51
C GLU A 320 -18.02 -1.35 -20.69
N GLY A 321 -16.71 -1.10 -20.84
CA GLY A 321 -16.03 0.00 -20.16
C GLY A 321 -16.61 1.36 -20.55
N ARG A 322 -16.93 1.57 -21.84
CA ARG A 322 -17.61 2.80 -22.28
C ARG A 322 -18.99 2.95 -21.66
N LYS A 323 -19.80 1.89 -21.56
CA LYS A 323 -21.12 1.96 -20.89
C LYS A 323 -21.00 2.37 -19.42
N ILE A 324 -19.98 1.89 -18.72
CA ILE A 324 -19.71 2.28 -17.32
C ILE A 324 -19.30 3.75 -17.26
N PHE A 325 -18.32 4.15 -18.09
CA PHE A 325 -17.82 5.52 -18.12
C PHE A 325 -18.91 6.53 -18.49
N ASP A 326 -19.76 6.23 -19.48
CA ASP A 326 -20.86 7.08 -19.90
C ASP A 326 -21.84 7.38 -18.73
N LYS A 327 -22.11 6.38 -17.87
CA LYS A 327 -22.93 6.58 -16.66
C LYS A 327 -22.26 7.51 -15.67
N LEU A 328 -20.96 7.32 -15.43
CA LEU A 328 -20.20 8.18 -14.52
C LEU A 328 -20.13 9.62 -15.05
N LEU A 329 -19.87 9.78 -16.35
CA LEU A 329 -19.76 11.06 -17.04
C LEU A 329 -21.08 11.83 -17.01
N LEU A 330 -22.22 11.15 -17.09
CA LEU A 330 -23.55 11.78 -16.99
C LEU A 330 -23.74 12.56 -15.68
N GLU A 331 -23.09 12.13 -14.59
CA GLU A 331 -23.20 12.78 -13.28
C GLU A 331 -22.06 13.77 -12.98
N ALA A 332 -20.91 13.60 -13.64
CA ALA A 332 -19.72 14.40 -13.38
C ALA A 332 -19.93 15.90 -13.61
N ASP A 333 -19.25 16.71 -12.80
CA ASP A 333 -19.21 18.16 -12.89
C ASP A 333 -17.96 18.64 -13.62
N VAL A 334 -16.84 18.02 -13.28
CA VAL A 334 -15.52 18.32 -13.82
C VAL A 334 -14.95 17.08 -14.50
N VAL A 335 -14.37 17.26 -15.68
CA VAL A 335 -13.55 16.24 -16.34
C VAL A 335 -12.15 16.81 -16.50
N VAL A 336 -11.15 16.09 -16.01
CA VAL A 336 -9.74 16.47 -16.16
C VAL A 336 -9.03 15.38 -16.94
N ASP A 337 -8.30 15.73 -18.01
CA ASP A 337 -7.44 14.77 -18.71
C ASP A 337 -6.03 15.30 -18.99
N GLY A 338 -5.07 14.37 -18.96
CA GLY A 338 -3.66 14.63 -19.25
C GLY A 338 -3.17 13.88 -20.49
N TYR A 339 -4.07 13.51 -21.40
CA TYR A 339 -3.69 12.79 -22.61
C TYR A 339 -3.32 13.77 -23.72
N ARG A 340 -2.52 13.27 -24.68
CA ARG A 340 -2.19 14.03 -25.90
C ARG A 340 -3.46 14.59 -26.55
N PRO A 341 -3.45 15.84 -27.03
CA PRO A 341 -4.59 16.40 -27.76
C PRO A 341 -5.10 15.47 -28.86
N GLY A 342 -6.42 15.28 -28.95
CA GLY A 342 -7.04 14.35 -29.88
C GLY A 342 -7.18 12.90 -29.39
N ALA A 343 -6.56 12.51 -28.26
CA ALA A 343 -6.65 11.13 -27.76
C ALA A 343 -8.07 10.79 -27.26
N LEU A 344 -8.66 11.65 -26.44
CA LEU A 344 -10.04 11.47 -25.98
C LEU A 344 -11.07 11.73 -27.09
N ASP A 345 -10.79 12.63 -28.04
CA ASP A 345 -11.65 12.83 -29.21
C ASP A 345 -11.87 11.53 -30.00
N LYS A 346 -10.80 10.74 -30.19
CA LYS A 346 -10.88 9.43 -30.86
C LYS A 346 -11.69 8.39 -30.09
N LEU A 347 -11.82 8.57 -28.78
CA LEU A 347 -12.68 7.75 -27.91
C LEU A 347 -14.11 8.31 -27.78
N GLY A 348 -14.39 9.46 -28.41
CA GLY A 348 -15.69 10.12 -28.35
C GLY A 348 -15.93 10.93 -27.07
N TYR A 349 -14.87 11.35 -26.37
CA TYR A 349 -14.94 12.07 -25.09
C TYR A 349 -14.18 13.40 -25.10
N GLY A 350 -13.91 13.96 -26.28
CA GLY A 350 -13.31 15.28 -26.40
C GLY A 350 -14.28 16.43 -26.11
N ALA A 351 -13.78 17.67 -26.18
CA ALA A 351 -14.53 18.87 -25.80
C ALA A 351 -15.90 18.99 -26.49
N ASN A 352 -15.99 18.65 -27.78
CA ASN A 352 -17.25 18.68 -28.52
C ASN A 352 -18.26 17.67 -27.98
N ALA A 353 -17.84 16.44 -27.70
CA ALA A 353 -18.71 15.40 -27.16
C ALA A 353 -19.19 15.72 -25.73
N ILE A 354 -18.30 16.28 -24.89
CA ILE A 354 -18.65 16.79 -23.57
C ILE A 354 -19.70 17.90 -23.69
N THR A 355 -19.55 18.80 -24.66
CA THR A 355 -20.50 19.90 -24.93
C THR A 355 -21.87 19.38 -25.36
N GLU A 356 -21.92 18.44 -26.31
CA GLU A 356 -23.17 17.81 -26.75
C GLU A 356 -23.90 17.12 -25.58
N LEU A 357 -23.15 16.41 -24.73
CA LEU A 357 -23.69 15.79 -23.53
C LEU A 357 -24.22 16.83 -22.54
N ALA A 358 -23.51 17.94 -22.34
CA ALA A 358 -23.91 19.05 -21.47
C ALA A 358 -25.29 19.60 -21.88
N LEU A 359 -25.45 19.86 -23.18
CA LEU A 359 -26.69 20.36 -23.78
C LEU A 359 -27.83 19.35 -23.60
N LYS A 360 -27.55 18.07 -23.85
CA LYS A 360 -28.54 16.99 -23.72
C LYS A 360 -29.03 16.81 -22.27
N ARG A 361 -28.12 16.89 -21.30
CA ARG A 361 -28.46 16.72 -19.87
C ARG A 361 -28.93 18.01 -19.20
N GLY A 362 -28.83 19.15 -19.88
CA GLY A 362 -29.19 20.47 -19.34
C GLY A 362 -28.30 20.94 -18.19
N LYS A 363 -27.06 20.44 -18.09
CA LYS A 363 -26.10 20.76 -17.01
C LYS A 363 -24.70 20.91 -17.59
N GLY A 364 -24.13 22.11 -17.48
CA GLY A 364 -22.80 22.43 -17.98
C GLY A 364 -21.68 21.60 -17.34
N PHE A 365 -20.57 21.41 -18.06
CA PHE A 365 -19.34 20.80 -17.55
C PHE A 365 -18.23 21.84 -17.35
N VAL A 366 -17.29 21.52 -16.47
CA VAL A 366 -15.95 22.12 -16.51
C VAL A 366 -14.99 21.05 -17.04
N TYR A 367 -14.43 21.28 -18.21
CA TYR A 367 -13.44 20.41 -18.82
C TYR A 367 -12.07 21.06 -18.66
N VAL A 368 -11.10 20.37 -18.08
CA VAL A 368 -9.71 20.85 -17.99
C VAL A 368 -8.82 19.84 -18.66
N ASN A 369 -7.94 20.28 -19.55
CA ASN A 369 -6.91 19.42 -20.07
C ASN A 369 -5.51 20.02 -19.91
N GLU A 370 -4.57 19.12 -19.69
CA GLU A 370 -3.16 19.40 -19.46
C GLU A 370 -2.31 18.64 -20.49
N ASN A 371 -1.24 19.27 -20.97
CA ASN A 371 -0.23 18.61 -21.81
C ASN A 371 1.16 19.23 -21.64
N CYS A 372 2.15 18.72 -22.37
CA CYS A 372 3.51 19.25 -22.32
C CYS A 372 3.69 20.58 -23.09
N PHE A 373 3.22 20.67 -24.33
CA PHE A 373 3.60 21.72 -25.30
C PHE A 373 2.54 22.81 -25.55
N GLY A 374 1.48 22.86 -24.75
CA GLY A 374 0.34 23.73 -25.03
C GLY A 374 -0.49 23.25 -26.22
N TYR A 375 -1.50 24.04 -26.58
CA TYR A 375 -2.50 23.67 -27.59
C TYR A 375 -2.31 24.39 -28.93
N GLU A 376 -1.29 25.24 -29.04
CA GLU A 376 -1.01 26.05 -30.21
C GLU A 376 0.35 25.69 -30.85
N GLY A 377 0.44 25.81 -32.17
CA GLY A 377 1.67 25.57 -32.92
C GLY A 377 1.99 24.09 -33.20
N GLU A 378 3.12 23.86 -33.87
CA GLU A 378 3.43 22.55 -34.50
C GLU A 378 3.72 21.40 -33.52
N TRP A 379 4.05 21.70 -32.26
CA TRP A 379 4.38 20.69 -31.25
C TRP A 379 3.20 20.30 -30.35
N ALA A 380 2.02 20.92 -30.50
CA ALA A 380 0.87 20.72 -29.61
C ALA A 380 0.44 19.24 -29.44
N TYR A 381 0.64 18.40 -30.46
CA TYR A 381 0.25 16.98 -30.46
C TYR A 381 1.37 16.03 -30.01
N ARG A 382 2.57 16.54 -29.67
CA ARG A 382 3.71 15.71 -29.24
C ARG A 382 3.49 15.19 -27.82
N PRO A 383 3.91 13.96 -27.51
CA PRO A 383 4.01 13.49 -26.13
C PRO A 383 5.15 14.24 -25.42
N GLY A 384 5.01 14.42 -24.10
CA GLY A 384 6.05 14.99 -23.27
C GLY A 384 5.71 14.93 -21.79
N TRP A 385 6.72 15.22 -20.98
CA TRP A 385 6.72 15.28 -19.51
C TRP A 385 7.57 16.48 -19.09
N GLN A 386 7.66 16.79 -17.80
CA GLN A 386 8.39 17.97 -17.35
C GLN A 386 9.79 18.09 -17.96
N GLN A 387 10.63 17.04 -17.94
CA GLN A 387 11.99 17.15 -18.48
C GLN A 387 12.02 17.55 -19.96
N ILE A 388 10.97 17.18 -20.72
CA ILE A 388 10.79 17.60 -22.10
C ILE A 388 10.48 19.08 -22.19
N ALA A 389 9.58 19.59 -21.34
CA ALA A 389 9.31 21.02 -21.25
C ALA A 389 10.59 21.78 -20.85
N ASP A 390 11.28 21.34 -19.80
CA ASP A 390 12.50 21.96 -19.28
C ASP A 390 13.60 22.09 -20.35
N CYS A 391 13.77 21.04 -21.16
CA CYS A 391 14.69 21.04 -22.31
C CYS A 391 14.20 21.93 -23.44
N ALA A 392 12.92 21.86 -23.78
CA ALA A 392 12.35 22.60 -24.90
C ALA A 392 12.38 24.12 -24.65
N THR A 393 12.08 24.57 -23.43
CA THR A 393 11.91 25.99 -23.06
C THR A 393 13.21 26.67 -22.61
N GLY A 394 14.21 25.87 -22.25
CA GLY A 394 15.54 26.33 -21.84
C GLY A 394 15.77 26.41 -20.34
N ILE A 395 14.87 25.87 -19.51
CA ILE A 395 15.10 25.69 -18.07
C ILE A 395 16.37 24.85 -17.85
N ALA A 396 16.56 23.76 -18.60
CA ALA A 396 17.73 22.89 -18.45
C ALA A 396 19.06 23.61 -18.77
N TRP A 397 19.08 24.48 -19.78
CA TRP A 397 20.24 25.31 -20.09
C TRP A 397 20.49 26.39 -19.03
N ALA A 398 19.43 26.99 -18.50
CA ALA A 398 19.56 27.95 -17.41
C ALA A 398 20.12 27.30 -16.14
N GLN A 399 19.72 26.06 -15.82
CA GLN A 399 20.26 25.30 -14.71
C GLN A 399 21.75 24.98 -14.90
N GLY A 400 22.15 24.48 -16.08
CA GLY A 400 23.56 24.22 -16.36
C GLY A 400 24.42 25.49 -16.26
N LYS A 401 23.93 26.62 -16.77
CA LYS A 401 24.57 27.93 -16.59
C LYS A 401 24.66 28.35 -15.13
N PHE A 402 23.59 28.15 -14.35
CA PHE A 402 23.58 28.41 -12.90
C PHE A 402 24.68 27.61 -12.18
N MET A 403 24.97 26.40 -12.64
CA MET A 403 26.04 25.54 -12.12
C MET A 403 27.45 25.90 -12.63
N GLY A 404 27.57 26.90 -13.51
CA GLY A 404 28.85 27.30 -14.12
C GLY A 404 29.29 26.41 -15.29
N LEU A 405 28.36 25.63 -15.86
CA LEU A 405 28.64 24.70 -16.95
C LEU A 405 28.26 25.30 -18.31
N GLN A 406 28.86 24.75 -19.38
CA GLN A 406 28.52 25.05 -20.78
C GLN A 406 27.70 23.90 -21.41
N GLU A 407 26.81 23.31 -20.63
CA GLU A 407 25.93 22.22 -21.02
C GLU A 407 24.57 22.37 -20.36
N ALA A 408 23.53 21.71 -20.89
CA ALA A 408 22.20 21.69 -20.27
C ALA A 408 22.14 20.63 -19.15
N VAL A 409 21.50 20.93 -18.02
CA VAL A 409 21.30 20.00 -16.90
C VAL A 409 19.86 20.08 -16.45
N ILE A 410 19.16 18.95 -16.33
CA ILE A 410 17.78 18.94 -15.85
C ILE A 410 17.74 19.45 -14.39
N PRO A 411 16.81 20.34 -14.00
CA PRO A 411 16.67 20.76 -12.60
C PRO A 411 16.25 19.61 -11.68
N PRO A 412 16.53 19.70 -10.36
CA PRO A 412 16.04 18.74 -9.37
C PRO A 412 14.52 18.83 -9.21
N PHE A 413 13.90 17.68 -8.88
CA PHE A 413 12.48 17.52 -8.53
C PHE A 413 11.48 17.84 -9.66
N PRO A 414 10.25 17.31 -9.61
CA PRO A 414 9.20 17.58 -10.59
C PRO A 414 8.46 18.90 -10.27
N ILE A 415 9.21 19.99 -10.14
CA ILE A 415 8.70 21.28 -9.66
C ILE A 415 7.70 21.89 -10.66
N SER A 416 8.00 21.86 -11.96
CA SER A 416 7.08 22.33 -13.00
C SER A 416 5.81 21.50 -13.09
N ASP A 417 5.87 20.19 -12.83
CA ASP A 417 4.66 19.35 -12.76
C ASP A 417 3.70 19.86 -11.67
N TYR A 418 4.20 20.10 -10.46
CA TYR A 418 3.37 20.59 -9.35
C TYR A 418 2.84 22.01 -9.61
N GLY A 419 3.67 22.90 -10.13
CA GLY A 419 3.25 24.26 -10.51
C GLY A 419 2.18 24.26 -11.61
N THR A 420 2.33 23.42 -12.63
CA THR A 420 1.31 23.21 -13.68
C THR A 420 0.02 22.65 -13.09
N GLY A 421 0.11 21.74 -12.11
CA GLY A 421 -1.05 21.23 -11.38
C GLY A 421 -1.85 22.31 -10.66
N VAL A 422 -1.17 23.29 -10.04
CA VAL A 422 -1.83 24.46 -9.43
C VAL A 422 -2.53 25.32 -10.49
N MET A 423 -1.90 25.57 -11.64
CA MET A 423 -2.53 26.30 -12.75
C MET A 423 -3.81 25.59 -13.23
N GLY A 424 -3.79 24.27 -13.35
CA GLY A 424 -4.96 23.50 -13.76
C GLY A 424 -6.08 23.52 -12.71
N ALA A 425 -5.73 23.52 -11.43
CA ALA A 425 -6.70 23.66 -10.34
C ALA A 425 -7.36 25.05 -10.36
N ILE A 426 -6.60 26.12 -10.58
CA ILE A 426 -7.12 27.48 -10.78
C ILE A 426 -8.10 27.50 -11.96
N ALA A 427 -7.75 26.86 -13.08
CA ALA A 427 -8.61 26.78 -14.26
C ALA A 427 -9.93 26.04 -13.97
N ALA A 428 -9.88 24.92 -13.24
CA ALA A 428 -11.06 24.16 -12.83
C ALA A 428 -11.96 24.98 -11.88
N LEU A 429 -11.40 25.59 -10.84
CA LEU A 429 -12.14 26.43 -9.89
C LEU A 429 -12.78 27.64 -10.59
N THR A 430 -12.06 28.27 -11.52
CA THR A 430 -12.57 29.39 -12.32
C THR A 430 -13.72 28.97 -13.22
N GLY A 431 -13.59 27.82 -13.90
CA GLY A 431 -14.68 27.25 -14.69
C GLY A 431 -15.91 26.91 -13.84
N LEU A 432 -15.72 26.36 -12.64
CA LEU A 432 -16.80 26.06 -11.71
C LEU A 432 -17.52 27.34 -11.25
N TYR A 433 -16.76 28.42 -11.01
CA TYR A 433 -17.32 29.72 -10.65
C TYR A 433 -18.21 30.24 -11.77
N HIS A 434 -17.68 30.28 -13.00
CA HIS A 434 -18.43 30.80 -14.13
C HIS A 434 -19.65 29.94 -14.47
N ARG A 435 -19.55 28.60 -14.38
CA ARG A 435 -20.70 27.70 -14.51
C ARG A 435 -21.77 27.98 -13.46
N ALA A 436 -21.38 28.27 -12.23
CA ALA A 436 -22.33 28.54 -11.15
C ALA A 436 -23.05 29.89 -11.29
N VAL A 437 -22.37 30.91 -11.82
CA VAL A 437 -22.91 32.28 -11.96
C VAL A 437 -23.61 32.51 -13.30
N SER A 438 -22.96 32.08 -14.38
CA SER A 438 -23.33 32.42 -15.75
C SER A 438 -23.93 31.24 -16.52
N GLY A 439 -23.80 30.01 -16.02
CA GLY A 439 -24.14 28.80 -16.78
C GLY A 439 -23.10 28.46 -17.82
N GLY A 440 -23.49 27.64 -18.78
CA GLY A 440 -22.61 27.14 -19.83
C GLY A 440 -21.62 26.08 -19.34
N SER A 441 -20.78 25.65 -20.27
CA SER A 441 -19.68 24.73 -20.05
C SER A 441 -18.36 25.46 -20.30
N TRP A 442 -17.32 25.13 -19.55
CA TRP A 442 -16.07 25.89 -19.52
C TRP A 442 -14.88 24.96 -19.77
N HIS A 443 -13.91 25.43 -20.56
CA HIS A 443 -12.69 24.72 -20.91
C HIS A 443 -11.46 25.42 -20.34
N GLY A 444 -10.82 24.78 -19.37
CA GLY A 444 -9.50 25.13 -18.88
C GLY A 444 -8.40 24.44 -19.67
N LYS A 445 -7.36 25.19 -20.08
CA LYS A 445 -6.17 24.63 -20.75
C LYS A 445 -4.92 25.07 -20.01
N VAL A 446 -4.05 24.11 -19.72
CA VAL A 446 -2.75 24.33 -19.07
C VAL A 446 -1.67 23.47 -19.72
N SER A 447 -0.40 23.86 -19.58
CA SER A 447 0.71 23.01 -20.01
C SER A 447 1.99 23.26 -19.24
N LEU A 448 2.84 22.23 -19.16
CA LEU A 448 4.17 22.30 -18.55
C LEU A 448 5.01 23.43 -19.16
N MET A 449 5.03 23.53 -20.49
CA MET A 449 5.74 24.61 -21.20
C MET A 449 5.27 26.02 -20.80
N HIS A 450 3.97 26.21 -20.55
CA HIS A 450 3.46 27.54 -20.16
C HIS A 450 3.80 27.87 -18.70
N TYR A 451 3.95 26.87 -17.83
CA TYR A 451 4.52 27.07 -16.50
C TYR A 451 6.00 27.50 -16.60
N ASP A 452 6.82 26.82 -17.41
CA ASP A 452 8.22 27.23 -17.63
C ASP A 452 8.33 28.65 -18.20
N LEU A 453 7.46 28.99 -19.17
CA LEU A 453 7.40 30.35 -19.72
C LEU A 453 6.97 31.39 -18.66
N LEU A 454 6.12 31.01 -17.71
CA LEU A 454 5.79 31.86 -16.56
C LEU A 454 7.03 32.10 -15.69
N LEU A 455 7.87 31.10 -15.44
CA LEU A 455 9.13 31.27 -14.70
C LEU A 455 10.07 32.25 -15.40
N PHE A 456 10.18 32.17 -16.73
CA PHE A 456 10.94 33.15 -17.52
C PHE A 456 10.32 34.55 -17.46
N ARG A 457 9.00 34.67 -17.50
CA ARG A 457 8.26 35.94 -17.40
C ARG A 457 8.42 36.60 -16.03
N VAL A 458 8.40 35.80 -14.96
CA VAL A 458 8.69 36.22 -13.58
C VAL A 458 10.18 36.57 -13.39
N GLY A 459 11.04 35.95 -14.19
CA GLY A 459 12.47 36.20 -14.24
C GLY A 459 13.27 35.37 -13.23
N GLN A 460 14.51 35.08 -13.60
CA GLN A 460 15.47 34.39 -12.73
C GLN A 460 15.87 35.26 -11.53
N TYR A 461 16.44 34.62 -10.51
CA TYR A 461 17.14 35.33 -9.46
C TYR A 461 18.27 36.20 -10.03
N SER A 462 18.54 37.34 -9.38
CA SER A 462 19.68 38.17 -9.74
C SER A 462 20.99 37.40 -9.58
N GLU A 463 22.04 37.79 -10.32
CA GLU A 463 23.36 37.14 -10.24
C GLU A 463 23.91 37.10 -8.80
N ALA A 464 23.65 38.14 -8.00
CA ALA A 464 24.06 38.20 -6.60
C ALA A 464 23.38 37.10 -5.75
N VAL A 465 22.08 36.87 -5.96
CA VAL A 465 21.34 35.80 -5.28
C VAL A 465 21.78 34.43 -5.78
N GLN A 466 21.96 34.26 -7.10
CA GLN A 466 22.47 33.00 -7.66
C GLN A 466 23.87 32.65 -7.12
N ALA A 467 24.76 33.64 -6.96
CA ALA A 467 26.07 33.46 -6.37
C ALA A 467 25.99 33.00 -4.91
N GLN A 468 25.06 33.54 -4.12
CA GLN A 468 24.80 33.09 -2.75
C GLN A 468 24.29 31.65 -2.70
N LEU A 469 23.34 31.29 -3.58
CA LEU A 469 22.83 29.93 -3.69
C LEU A 469 23.94 28.95 -4.05
N ARG A 470 24.77 29.26 -5.06
CA ARG A 470 25.94 28.45 -5.43
C ARG A 470 26.92 28.26 -4.27
N ALA A 471 27.18 29.30 -3.49
CA ALA A 471 28.11 29.24 -2.36
C ALA A 471 27.64 28.31 -1.23
N GLN A 472 26.35 27.95 -1.21
CA GLN A 472 25.77 27.00 -0.26
C GLN A 472 25.80 25.54 -0.78
N GLN A 473 26.20 25.31 -2.02
CA GLN A 473 26.18 23.97 -2.62
C GLN A 473 27.46 23.19 -2.34
N THR A 474 27.32 21.87 -2.29
CA THR A 474 28.43 20.94 -2.10
C THR A 474 29.20 20.66 -3.40
N GLU A 475 30.40 20.09 -3.28
CA GLU A 475 31.18 19.67 -4.46
C GLU A 475 30.41 18.65 -5.32
N ASP A 476 29.66 17.75 -4.69
CA ASP A 476 28.88 16.71 -5.38
C ASP A 476 27.76 17.30 -6.23
N PHE A 477 27.14 18.41 -5.81
CA PHE A 477 26.20 19.14 -6.66
C PHE A 477 26.88 19.64 -7.95
N PHE A 478 28.08 20.19 -7.84
CA PHE A 478 28.84 20.67 -9.01
C PHE A 478 29.47 19.55 -9.85
N LYS A 479 29.42 18.28 -9.39
CA LYS A 479 29.77 17.10 -10.21
C LYS A 479 28.60 16.63 -11.10
N LEU A 480 27.38 17.14 -10.89
CA LEU A 480 26.24 16.79 -11.74
C LEU A 480 26.43 17.33 -13.17
N ARG A 481 25.92 16.60 -14.16
CA ARG A 481 26.15 16.79 -15.61
C ARG A 481 24.87 16.45 -16.35
N HIS A 482 24.82 16.79 -17.64
CA HIS A 482 23.66 16.56 -18.50
C HIS A 482 23.16 15.12 -18.48
N ASN A 483 24.07 14.14 -18.45
CA ASN A 483 23.76 12.72 -18.51
C ASN A 483 23.47 12.07 -17.16
N HIS A 484 23.35 12.83 -16.07
CA HIS A 484 22.83 12.32 -14.80
C HIS A 484 21.29 12.35 -14.79
N SER A 485 20.68 11.26 -14.37
CA SER A 485 19.22 11.17 -14.25
C SER A 485 18.65 12.15 -13.23
N VAL A 486 17.37 12.50 -13.39
CA VAL A 486 16.61 13.26 -12.38
C VAL A 486 16.65 12.58 -11.00
N ASP A 487 16.70 11.25 -10.95
CA ASP A 487 16.81 10.52 -9.67
C ASP A 487 18.17 10.79 -8.99
N GLN A 488 19.28 10.84 -9.74
CA GLN A 488 20.61 11.18 -9.20
C GLN A 488 20.69 12.66 -8.80
N ILE A 489 20.17 13.55 -9.63
CA ILE A 489 20.14 15.00 -9.39
C ILE A 489 19.31 15.31 -8.14
N SER A 490 18.05 14.83 -8.11
CA SER A 490 17.13 15.04 -6.99
C SER A 490 17.62 14.35 -5.72
N GLY A 491 18.20 13.16 -5.81
CA GLY A 491 18.77 12.47 -4.65
C GLY A 491 19.95 13.23 -4.02
N THR A 492 20.80 13.85 -4.85
CA THR A 492 21.91 14.69 -4.40
C THR A 492 21.41 15.94 -3.70
N VAL A 493 20.48 16.66 -4.34
CA VAL A 493 19.88 17.88 -3.76
C VAL A 493 19.09 17.57 -2.49
N MET A 494 18.34 16.46 -2.43
CA MET A 494 17.56 16.07 -1.26
C MET A 494 18.44 15.78 -0.04
N ARG A 495 19.56 15.06 -0.21
CA ARG A 495 20.51 14.83 0.90
C ARG A 495 21.03 16.15 1.47
N GLN A 496 21.44 17.06 0.59
CA GLN A 496 21.92 18.38 1.02
C GLN A 496 20.81 19.20 1.70
N MET A 497 19.60 19.24 1.15
CA MET A 497 18.48 19.96 1.76
C MET A 497 18.13 19.40 3.13
N ARG A 498 18.24 18.08 3.35
CA ARG A 498 17.99 17.45 4.65
C ARG A 498 18.99 17.89 5.72
N GLU A 499 20.24 18.07 5.33
CA GLU A 499 21.30 18.57 6.22
C GLU A 499 21.17 20.07 6.49
N GLN A 500 20.89 20.87 5.46
CA GLN A 500 20.84 22.34 5.55
C GLN A 500 19.54 22.85 6.16
N TYR A 501 18.43 22.18 5.86
CA TYR A 501 17.07 22.63 6.20
C TYR A 501 16.26 21.50 6.86
N PRO A 502 16.74 20.89 7.96
CA PRO A 502 16.09 19.72 8.56
C PRO A 502 14.64 19.98 8.99
N TRP A 503 14.27 21.22 9.27
CA TRP A 503 12.90 21.60 9.61
C TRP A 503 11.91 21.38 8.46
N LEU A 504 12.30 21.46 7.18
CA LEU A 504 11.41 21.14 6.06
C LEU A 504 11.00 19.66 6.01
N PHE A 505 11.71 18.81 6.74
CA PHE A 505 11.46 17.38 6.82
C PHE A 505 10.68 16.98 8.07
N ASP A 506 10.28 17.95 8.89
CA ASP A 506 9.43 17.76 10.06
C ASP A 506 8.11 17.09 9.65
N GLN A 507 7.90 15.87 10.19
CA GLN A 507 6.73 15.04 9.95
C GLN A 507 5.44 15.74 10.40
N GLU A 508 5.44 16.30 11.61
CA GLU A 508 4.21 16.72 12.27
C GLU A 508 3.74 18.07 11.74
N LYS A 509 4.68 18.92 11.35
CA LYS A 509 4.38 20.25 10.86
C LYS A 509 3.80 20.24 9.45
N TYR A 510 4.50 19.64 8.49
CA TYR A 510 4.18 19.77 7.06
C TYR A 510 3.41 18.59 6.48
N ARG A 511 3.40 17.43 7.16
CA ARG A 511 2.74 16.20 6.68
C ARG A 511 1.57 15.78 7.54
N GLU A 512 0.65 15.06 6.93
CA GLU A 512 -0.42 14.33 7.60
C GLU A 512 -0.32 12.84 7.32
N ARG A 513 -0.95 12.02 8.16
CA ARG A 513 -0.85 10.56 8.16
C ARG A 513 -2.23 9.92 8.14
N TRP A 514 -2.36 8.88 7.34
CA TRP A 514 -3.63 8.24 7.06
C TRP A 514 -3.43 6.73 6.90
N VAL A 515 -4.42 5.94 7.28
CA VAL A 515 -4.44 4.53 6.92
C VAL A 515 -5.03 4.41 5.52
N SER A 516 -4.24 3.92 4.56
CA SER A 516 -4.76 3.63 3.23
C SER A 516 -5.28 2.21 3.13
N LYS A 517 -6.58 2.09 2.85
CA LYS A 517 -7.20 0.82 2.45
C LYS A 517 -6.63 0.28 1.14
N GLY A 518 -6.24 1.17 0.22
CA GLY A 518 -5.72 0.77 -1.10
C GLY A 518 -4.31 0.20 -1.04
N TRP A 519 -3.48 0.75 -0.16
CA TRP A 519 -2.11 0.26 0.06
C TRP A 519 -2.01 -0.78 1.19
N ASN A 520 -3.06 -0.89 2.02
CA ASN A 520 -3.05 -1.65 3.28
C ASN A 520 -1.86 -1.25 4.19
N ALA A 521 -1.66 0.06 4.35
CA ALA A 521 -0.50 0.64 5.00
C ALA A 521 -0.78 2.06 5.52
N GLU A 522 0.04 2.54 6.45
CA GLU A 522 0.07 3.97 6.76
C GLU A 522 0.68 4.72 5.58
N VAL A 523 0.05 5.81 5.15
CA VAL A 523 0.62 6.74 4.17
C VAL A 523 0.76 8.12 4.77
N SER A 524 1.88 8.77 4.48
CA SER A 524 2.12 10.15 4.87
C SER A 524 2.34 11.02 3.64
N VAL A 525 1.65 12.16 3.58
CA VAL A 525 1.71 13.13 2.47
C VAL A 525 1.71 14.57 2.99
N ILE A 526 2.02 15.52 2.13
CA ILE A 526 2.07 16.95 2.47
C ILE A 526 0.65 17.53 2.63
N LYS A 527 0.43 18.27 3.72
CA LYS A 527 -0.83 18.97 4.01
C LYS A 527 -1.17 20.01 2.92
N PRO A 528 -2.45 20.41 2.78
CA PRO A 528 -2.81 21.53 1.91
C PRO A 528 -2.00 22.79 2.21
N VAL A 529 -1.57 23.49 1.16
CA VAL A 529 -0.72 24.69 1.28
C VAL A 529 -1.51 25.92 1.75
N ALA A 530 -2.74 26.07 1.27
CA ALA A 530 -3.57 27.23 1.58
C ALA A 530 -4.35 27.01 2.88
N SER A 531 -4.54 28.09 3.63
CA SER A 531 -5.49 28.17 4.74
C SER A 531 -6.50 29.29 4.46
N ILE A 532 -7.79 29.00 4.58
CA ILE A 532 -8.87 29.96 4.38
C ILE A 532 -9.77 29.94 5.60
N GLU A 533 -9.88 31.08 6.28
CA GLU A 533 -10.66 31.22 7.52
C GLU A 533 -12.11 30.76 7.32
N GLY A 534 -12.56 29.83 8.18
CA GLY A 534 -13.92 29.29 8.17
C GLY A 534 -14.18 28.21 7.12
N LEU A 535 -13.16 27.73 6.40
CA LEU A 535 -13.27 26.59 5.48
C LEU A 535 -12.36 25.44 5.94
N GLU A 536 -12.83 24.21 5.74
CA GLU A 536 -12.02 23.01 5.92
C GLU A 536 -11.32 22.68 4.60
N LEU A 537 -9.99 22.80 4.59
CA LEU A 537 -9.14 22.31 3.50
C LEU A 537 -8.48 21.03 3.99
N SER A 538 -9.02 19.88 3.59
CA SER A 538 -8.56 18.56 4.01
C SER A 538 -8.95 17.52 2.97
N PHE A 539 -8.25 16.40 2.95
CA PHE A 539 -8.70 15.24 2.18
C PHE A 539 -9.84 14.50 2.90
N LYS A 540 -10.61 13.73 2.13
CA LYS A 540 -11.59 12.76 2.66
C LYS A 540 -11.02 11.35 2.79
N ARG A 541 -9.90 11.05 2.13
CA ARG A 541 -9.31 9.71 2.08
C ARG A 541 -7.83 9.71 1.75
N ALA A 542 -7.18 8.61 2.10
CA ALA A 542 -5.80 8.31 1.75
C ALA A 542 -5.61 8.05 0.24
N SER A 543 -4.37 8.11 -0.23
CA SER A 543 -4.02 7.67 -1.60
C SER A 543 -4.18 6.16 -1.75
N ARG A 544 -4.34 5.71 -3.00
CA ARG A 544 -4.59 4.32 -3.35
C ARG A 544 -3.92 4.01 -4.70
N PRO A 545 -3.48 2.78 -4.95
CA PRO A 545 -2.97 2.41 -6.26
C PRO A 545 -4.06 2.45 -7.34
N ASN A 546 -3.67 2.61 -8.60
CA ASN A 546 -4.55 2.59 -9.76
C ASN A 546 -5.34 1.27 -9.83
N GLY A 547 -6.66 1.34 -10.06
CA GLY A 547 -7.54 0.17 -10.14
C GLY A 547 -7.71 -0.59 -8.83
N SER A 548 -7.74 0.12 -7.70
CA SER A 548 -8.06 -0.43 -6.37
C SER A 548 -9.55 -0.33 -6.03
N ASP A 549 -10.30 0.46 -6.79
CA ASP A 549 -11.72 0.73 -6.57
C ASP A 549 -12.58 0.23 -7.74
N GLU A 550 -13.81 -0.16 -7.42
CA GLU A 550 -14.86 -0.32 -8.41
C GLU A 550 -15.28 1.04 -8.98
N PRO A 551 -15.65 1.11 -10.28
CA PRO A 551 -16.07 2.36 -10.89
C PRO A 551 -17.49 2.76 -10.41
N GLY A 552 -17.58 3.77 -9.55
CA GLY A 552 -18.87 4.24 -9.02
C GLY A 552 -18.76 5.54 -8.21
N TRP A 553 -19.89 6.26 -8.08
CA TRP A 553 -20.03 7.42 -7.17
C TRP A 553 -20.54 7.05 -5.78
N GLU A 554 -20.99 5.80 -5.60
CA GLU A 554 -21.66 5.30 -4.38
C GLU A 554 -20.67 5.05 -3.22
N PHE A 555 -19.35 5.05 -3.50
CA PHE A 555 -18.32 4.59 -2.56
C PHE A 555 -17.43 5.72 -2.00
N PHE A 556 -17.98 6.94 -1.94
CA PHE A 556 -17.25 8.13 -1.49
C PHE A 556 -17.28 8.38 0.04
N GLU A 557 -17.27 7.32 0.86
CA GLU A 557 -17.17 7.43 2.33
C GLU A 557 -15.80 7.94 2.81
N GLU A 558 -15.73 8.67 3.93
CA GLU A 558 -14.46 9.19 4.47
C GLU A 558 -13.61 8.07 5.08
N ASP A 559 -12.31 8.03 4.78
CA ASP A 559 -11.37 7.13 5.45
C ASP A 559 -10.86 7.75 6.77
N THR A 560 -10.35 6.90 7.67
CA THR A 560 -9.83 7.33 8.96
C THR A 560 -8.50 8.08 8.79
N ARG A 561 -8.53 9.38 9.11
CA ARG A 561 -7.32 10.18 9.35
C ARG A 561 -6.70 9.78 10.69
N LEU A 562 -5.39 9.52 10.72
CA LEU A 562 -4.69 9.30 11.99
C LEU A 562 -4.46 10.67 12.65
N LEU A 563 -5.33 11.04 13.58
CA LEU A 563 -5.17 12.26 14.36
C LEU A 563 -4.02 12.09 15.35
N LEU A 564 -2.91 12.80 15.12
CA LEU A 564 -1.90 13.01 16.14
C LEU A 564 -2.40 14.10 17.09
N GLY A 565 -2.55 13.77 18.38
CA GLY A 565 -2.64 14.76 19.46
C GLY A 565 -3.97 15.53 19.64
N GLU A 566 -4.89 15.55 18.66
CA GLU A 566 -6.17 16.29 18.84
C GLU A 566 -7.10 15.66 19.89
N GLN A 567 -7.03 14.35 20.13
CA GLN A 567 -7.74 13.72 21.25
C GLN A 567 -7.13 14.09 22.61
N GLN A 568 -5.80 14.32 22.68
CA GLN A 568 -5.14 14.81 23.89
C GLN A 568 -5.45 16.28 24.13
N GLN A 569 -5.47 17.12 23.09
CA GLN A 569 -5.76 18.54 23.24
C GLN A 569 -7.25 18.82 23.52
N GLN A 570 -8.18 18.07 22.93
CA GLN A 570 -9.61 18.16 23.26
C GLN A 570 -9.93 17.55 24.63
N GLN A 571 -9.23 16.50 25.07
CA GLN A 571 -9.31 16.01 26.45
C GLN A 571 -8.72 17.01 27.44
N GLU A 572 -7.57 17.63 27.15
CA GLU A 572 -6.94 18.65 28.01
C GLU A 572 -7.78 19.93 28.07
N GLU A 573 -8.40 20.36 26.98
CA GLU A 573 -9.32 21.50 26.96
C GLU A 573 -10.65 21.17 27.65
N GLN A 574 -11.21 19.96 27.51
CA GLN A 574 -12.37 19.51 28.29
C GLN A 574 -12.04 19.34 29.78
N GLU A 575 -10.85 18.87 30.14
CA GLU A 575 -10.38 18.76 31.51
C GLU A 575 -10.13 20.14 32.13
N GLN A 576 -9.61 21.11 31.37
CA GLN A 576 -9.46 22.49 31.82
C GLN A 576 -10.80 23.24 31.93
N GLN A 577 -11.79 22.89 31.10
CA GLN A 577 -13.14 23.47 31.16
C GLN A 577 -14.00 22.84 32.28
N ASN A 578 -13.78 21.56 32.60
CA ASN A 578 -14.41 20.86 33.72
C ASN A 578 -13.80 21.20 35.10
N ASN A 579 -12.60 21.79 35.15
CA ASN A 579 -11.91 22.12 36.41
C ASN A 579 -12.28 23.48 37.05
N ARG A 580 -13.42 24.07 36.67
CA ARG A 580 -13.95 25.30 37.31
C ARG A 580 -15.18 25.04 38.18
N TYR A 581 -15.13 24.17 39.19
CA TYR A 581 -15.97 24.25 40.40
C TYR A 581 -15.28 23.56 41.60
N PRO A 582 -15.51 24.03 42.83
CA PRO A 582 -14.55 23.90 43.92
C PRO A 582 -14.57 22.54 44.62
N GLN A 583 -13.37 22.14 45.04
CA GLN A 583 -13.05 21.03 45.92
C GLN A 583 -14.01 20.93 47.11
N HIS A 584 -14.79 19.85 47.19
CA HIS A 584 -15.12 19.11 48.41
C HIS A 584 -16.13 17.99 48.08
N ARG A 585 -15.65 16.75 47.95
CA ARG A 585 -16.20 15.54 48.60
C ARG A 585 -15.47 14.27 48.11
N PHE A 586 -14.73 13.68 49.04
CA PHE A 586 -14.61 12.24 49.33
C PHE A 586 -14.33 11.28 48.16
N GLU A 587 -13.13 10.69 48.09
CA GLU A 587 -12.76 9.51 48.91
C GLU A 587 -13.91 8.50 48.99
N LEU A 588 -14.02 7.64 47.97
CA LEU A 588 -14.59 6.30 48.02
C LEU A 588 -14.39 5.71 46.61
N LEU A 589 -13.45 4.76 46.49
CA LEU A 589 -13.33 3.68 45.47
C LEU A 589 -11.89 3.18 45.23
N THR A 590 -10.94 3.49 46.12
CA THR A 590 -9.58 2.89 46.12
C THR A 590 -9.41 1.56 46.91
N PRO A 591 -10.39 0.94 47.61
CA PRO A 591 -10.17 -0.33 48.32
C PRO A 591 -10.71 -1.61 47.67
N VAL A 592 -11.08 -1.63 46.38
CA VAL A 592 -11.42 -2.90 45.67
C VAL A 592 -10.21 -3.44 44.88
N TYR A 593 -9.33 -2.56 44.41
CA TYR A 593 -8.15 -2.94 43.63
C TYR A 593 -6.97 -3.44 44.48
N LYS A 594 -6.99 -3.19 45.80
CA LYS A 594 -5.94 -3.59 46.76
C LYS A 594 -6.19 -4.92 47.47
N LEU A 595 -7.37 -5.56 47.31
CA LEU A 595 -7.67 -6.84 47.97
C LEU A 595 -7.35 -8.07 47.10
N LEU A 596 -7.15 -7.93 45.78
CA LEU A 596 -6.89 -9.06 44.88
C LEU A 596 -5.41 -9.26 44.54
N ARG A 597 -4.51 -8.36 44.97
CA ARG A 597 -3.09 -8.40 44.61
C ARG A 597 -2.16 -8.88 45.75
N THR A 598 -2.70 -9.36 46.87
CA THR A 598 -1.89 -9.65 48.08
C THR A 598 -2.10 -11.03 48.71
N THR A 599 -2.71 -12.00 48.02
CA THR A 599 -3.01 -13.31 48.66
C THR A 599 -2.51 -14.56 47.93
N LEU A 600 -1.87 -14.46 46.77
CA LEU A 600 -1.34 -15.66 46.11
C LEU A 600 -0.01 -15.31 45.40
N PHE A 601 1.08 -15.35 46.16
CA PHE A 601 2.42 -15.80 45.75
C PHE A 601 3.40 -15.47 46.88
N ASN A 602 3.48 -16.36 47.87
CA ASN A 602 4.67 -16.50 48.73
C ASN A 602 4.87 -17.98 49.04
N HIS A 603 6.01 -18.49 48.59
CA HIS A 603 6.81 -19.62 49.09
C HIS A 603 6.28 -21.07 49.07
N ILE A 604 6.73 -21.81 48.04
CA ILE A 604 7.69 -22.95 48.09
C ILE A 604 7.41 -24.09 49.11
N SER A 605 6.97 -25.23 48.56
CA SER A 605 7.57 -26.59 48.63
C SER A 605 7.22 -27.61 49.72
N LEU A 606 6.88 -28.80 49.20
CA LEU A 606 7.07 -30.19 49.67
C LEU A 606 6.35 -30.66 50.95
N GLN A 607 5.39 -31.60 50.80
CA GLN A 607 5.54 -33.02 51.20
C GLN A 607 4.23 -33.84 51.12
N GLU A 608 4.37 -35.06 50.59
CA GLU A 608 3.69 -36.34 50.93
C GLU A 608 2.23 -36.66 50.46
N LEU A 609 2.17 -37.70 49.61
CA LEU A 609 1.08 -38.66 49.33
C LEU A 609 0.63 -39.41 50.63
N PRO A 610 -0.56 -40.08 50.74
CA PRO A 610 -1.13 -41.00 49.74
C PRO A 610 -2.68 -41.14 49.62
N SER A 611 -3.05 -41.91 48.59
CA SER A 611 -4.35 -42.45 48.12
C SER A 611 -4.96 -43.55 49.04
N PRO A 612 -5.99 -44.37 48.64
CA PRO A 612 -7.33 -44.16 48.02
C PRO A 612 -8.47 -45.00 48.72
N SER A 613 -9.76 -44.85 48.35
CA SER A 613 -10.75 -45.99 48.24
C SER A 613 -12.21 -45.63 47.87
N ILE A 614 -12.59 -45.99 46.64
CA ILE A 614 -13.77 -46.74 46.07
C ILE A 614 -15.11 -46.94 46.87
N HIS A 615 -16.22 -46.92 46.09
CA HIS A 615 -17.63 -47.44 46.24
C HIS A 615 -18.71 -46.40 46.62
N GLY A 616 -19.91 -46.30 46.01
CA GLY A 616 -20.61 -47.01 44.94
C GLY A 616 -22.11 -46.60 44.90
N GLN A 617 -22.75 -46.75 43.71
CA GLN A 617 -24.18 -47.02 43.42
C GLN A 617 -25.31 -45.93 43.47
N TYR A 618 -26.00 -45.87 42.31
CA TYR A 618 -27.31 -45.29 41.88
C TYR A 618 -28.55 -45.82 42.66
N PRO A 619 -29.81 -45.27 42.58
CA PRO A 619 -30.66 -45.02 41.36
C PRO A 619 -31.61 -43.79 41.49
N GLY A 620 -32.55 -43.39 40.60
CA GLY A 620 -33.17 -43.87 39.36
C GLY A 620 -34.61 -43.29 39.24
N ASN A 621 -34.92 -42.69 38.07
CA ASN A 621 -36.19 -42.29 37.42
C ASN A 621 -37.57 -42.51 38.10
N ILE A 622 -38.55 -41.61 37.82
CA ILE A 622 -39.80 -41.89 37.06
C ILE A 622 -40.66 -40.62 36.84
N ILE A 623 -41.14 -40.50 35.59
CA ILE A 623 -42.08 -39.52 35.01
C ILE A 623 -43.53 -40.04 35.11
N ARG A 624 -44.52 -39.13 35.27
CA ARG A 624 -45.88 -39.07 34.65
C ARG A 624 -46.88 -38.44 35.65
N SER A 625 -47.92 -37.68 35.32
CA SER A 625 -48.39 -36.86 34.18
C SER A 625 -49.84 -36.45 34.54
N ILE A 626 -50.32 -35.30 34.02
CA ILE A 626 -51.75 -34.92 33.80
C ILE A 626 -52.42 -34.02 34.86
N SER A 627 -52.41 -32.71 34.53
CA SER A 627 -53.55 -31.78 34.41
C SER A 627 -54.37 -31.35 35.64
N THR A 628 -54.44 -30.03 35.88
CA THR A 628 -55.68 -29.19 35.90
C THR A 628 -55.34 -27.68 36.05
N ILE A 629 -55.47 -26.93 34.94
CA ILE A 629 -56.15 -25.62 34.75
C ILE A 629 -55.93 -24.44 35.75
N ILE A 630 -55.25 -23.41 35.21
CA ILE A 630 -55.52 -21.95 35.22
C ILE A 630 -55.66 -21.21 36.57
N MET A 631 -54.67 -20.35 36.86
CA MET A 631 -54.87 -18.89 37.01
C MET A 631 -53.53 -18.13 36.91
N SER A 632 -53.36 -17.41 35.80
CA SER A 632 -52.75 -16.07 35.69
C SER A 632 -51.57 -15.71 36.61
N THR A 633 -50.35 -15.99 36.15
CA THR A 633 -49.19 -15.11 36.36
C THR A 633 -48.41 -14.99 35.06
N THR A 634 -48.37 -13.79 34.51
CA THR A 634 -47.58 -13.39 33.34
C THR A 634 -46.13 -13.86 33.48
N PRO A 635 -45.51 -14.53 32.48
CA PRO A 635 -44.10 -14.83 32.53
C PRO A 635 -43.31 -13.54 32.33
N ALA A 636 -42.34 -13.28 33.20
CA ALA A 636 -41.32 -12.27 32.97
C ALA A 636 -40.69 -12.49 31.60
N SER A 637 -40.71 -11.45 30.76
CA SER A 637 -40.09 -11.47 29.45
C SER A 637 -38.60 -11.73 29.62
N ASN A 638 -38.15 -12.88 29.12
CA ASN A 638 -36.73 -13.22 28.98
C ASN A 638 -36.16 -12.35 27.84
N THR A 639 -35.88 -11.08 28.11
CA THR A 639 -35.31 -10.16 27.13
C THR A 639 -33.83 -10.47 26.99
N SER A 640 -33.46 -11.26 25.98
CA SER A 640 -32.07 -11.41 25.56
C SER A 640 -31.48 -10.01 25.29
N ARG A 641 -30.27 -9.75 25.80
CA ARG A 641 -29.54 -8.48 25.62
C ARG A 641 -29.29 -8.16 24.14
N PHE A 642 -29.17 -9.19 23.31
CA PHE A 642 -28.96 -9.12 21.86
C PHE A 642 -30.07 -9.88 21.11
N ASP A 643 -30.23 -9.61 19.81
CA ASP A 643 -31.28 -10.26 18.99
C ASP A 643 -31.17 -11.81 19.05
N PRO A 644 -32.16 -12.50 19.64
CA PRO A 644 -32.12 -13.95 19.77
C PRO A 644 -32.36 -14.66 18.43
N ASN A 645 -32.87 -13.98 17.40
CA ASN A 645 -33.27 -14.59 16.13
C ASN A 645 -32.21 -14.46 15.02
N PHE A 646 -31.26 -13.52 15.14
CA PHE A 646 -30.26 -13.23 14.11
C PHE A 646 -29.50 -14.48 13.62
N THR A 647 -29.08 -15.34 14.56
CA THR A 647 -28.33 -16.57 14.21
C THR A 647 -29.15 -17.54 13.39
N GLN A 648 -30.43 -17.73 13.75
CA GLN A 648 -31.32 -18.61 13.01
C GLN A 648 -31.58 -18.07 11.60
N HIS A 649 -31.77 -16.75 11.44
CA HIS A 649 -31.91 -16.13 10.12
C HIS A 649 -30.70 -16.39 9.21
N VAL A 650 -29.48 -16.35 9.73
CA VAL A 650 -28.26 -16.64 8.94
C VAL A 650 -28.18 -18.12 8.55
N ILE A 651 -28.59 -19.03 9.43
CA ILE A 651 -28.67 -20.47 9.13
C ILE A 651 -29.74 -20.75 8.06
N ASP A 652 -30.90 -20.11 8.16
CA ASP A 652 -32.03 -20.28 7.25
C ASP A 652 -31.75 -19.73 5.84
N ALA A 653 -30.76 -18.83 5.70
CA ALA A 653 -30.33 -18.30 4.40
C ALA A 653 -29.63 -19.34 3.51
N MET A 654 -29.29 -20.52 4.03
CA MET A 654 -28.69 -21.60 3.23
C MET A 654 -29.68 -22.15 2.19
N GLY A 655 -29.39 -21.92 0.92
CA GLY A 655 -30.23 -22.30 -0.22
C GLY A 655 -30.54 -23.81 -0.32
N PRO A 656 -31.53 -24.20 -1.15
CA PRO A 656 -32.02 -25.58 -1.22
C PRO A 656 -30.99 -26.60 -1.75
N ASN A 657 -29.96 -26.15 -2.46
CA ASN A 657 -28.94 -27.02 -3.05
C ASN A 657 -27.81 -27.40 -2.07
N THR A 658 -27.79 -26.85 -0.85
CA THR A 658 -26.78 -27.21 0.16
C THR A 658 -26.98 -28.65 0.62
N SER A 659 -25.94 -29.49 0.48
CA SER A 659 -26.00 -30.90 0.87
C SER A 659 -26.33 -31.07 2.36
N PRO A 660 -26.95 -32.19 2.79
CA PRO A 660 -27.29 -32.42 4.20
C PRO A 660 -26.08 -32.26 5.13
N ARG A 661 -24.92 -32.79 4.74
CA ARG A 661 -23.70 -32.68 5.53
C ARG A 661 -23.16 -31.25 5.61
N MET A 662 -23.19 -30.49 4.50
CA MET A 662 -22.74 -29.10 4.51
C MET A 662 -23.66 -28.22 5.35
N ARG A 663 -24.98 -28.47 5.31
CA ARG A 663 -25.97 -27.77 6.15
C ARG A 663 -25.75 -28.05 7.63
N GLU A 664 -25.45 -29.30 7.99
CA GLU A 664 -25.12 -29.70 9.36
C GLU A 664 -23.83 -29.00 9.85
N VAL A 665 -22.74 -29.06 9.06
CA VAL A 665 -21.44 -28.50 9.44
C VAL A 665 -21.49 -26.98 9.53
N MET A 666 -21.95 -26.29 8.49
CA MET A 666 -22.00 -24.83 8.47
C MET A 666 -23.04 -24.27 9.43
N GLY A 667 -24.17 -24.98 9.62
CA GLY A 667 -25.19 -24.57 10.57
C GLY A 667 -24.66 -24.61 12.01
N SER A 668 -23.93 -25.67 12.35
CA SER A 668 -23.24 -25.79 13.64
C SER A 668 -22.16 -24.71 13.81
N LEU A 669 -21.30 -24.52 12.80
CA LEU A 669 -20.23 -23.52 12.84
C LEU A 669 -20.77 -22.10 13.06
N THR A 670 -21.75 -21.68 12.26
CA THR A 670 -22.38 -20.36 12.38
C THR A 670 -22.97 -20.15 13.77
N LYS A 671 -23.66 -21.17 14.30
CA LYS A 671 -24.21 -21.12 15.65
C LYS A 671 -23.11 -20.89 16.69
N HIS A 672 -22.07 -21.72 16.69
CA HIS A 672 -21.00 -21.65 17.68
C HIS A 672 -20.18 -20.36 17.61
N ILE A 673 -19.88 -19.84 16.41
CA ILE A 673 -19.17 -18.55 16.26
C ILE A 673 -20.03 -17.38 16.74
N HIS A 674 -21.32 -17.36 16.43
CA HIS A 674 -22.22 -16.31 16.91
C HIS A 674 -22.43 -16.37 18.42
N ASP A 675 -22.51 -17.58 18.98
CA ASP A 675 -22.59 -17.79 20.43
C ASP A 675 -21.30 -17.32 21.12
N PHE A 676 -20.13 -17.65 20.58
CA PHE A 676 -18.83 -17.11 21.05
C PHE A 676 -18.80 -15.59 21.02
N ALA A 677 -19.16 -14.97 19.89
CA ALA A 677 -19.15 -13.51 19.75
C ALA A 677 -20.09 -12.81 20.75
N ARG A 678 -21.23 -13.42 21.06
CA ARG A 678 -22.15 -12.93 22.10
C ARG A 678 -21.63 -13.17 23.51
N GLU A 679 -21.02 -14.32 23.76
CA GLU A 679 -20.47 -14.70 25.06
C GLU A 679 -19.39 -13.74 25.52
N VAL A 680 -18.48 -13.37 24.61
CA VAL A 680 -17.38 -12.44 24.91
C VAL A 680 -17.72 -10.97 24.62
N GLU A 681 -18.92 -10.70 24.12
CA GLU A 681 -19.36 -9.39 23.63
C GLU A 681 -18.32 -8.76 22.67
N LEU A 682 -17.90 -9.56 21.68
CA LEU A 682 -16.77 -9.28 20.78
C LEU A 682 -16.90 -7.89 20.14
N THR A 683 -15.88 -7.05 20.35
CA THR A 683 -15.83 -5.71 19.75
C THR A 683 -15.44 -5.76 18.28
N ALA A 684 -15.71 -4.68 17.55
CA ALA A 684 -15.31 -4.56 16.15
C ALA A 684 -13.79 -4.63 15.96
N ASP A 685 -13.03 -4.06 16.91
CA ASP A 685 -11.57 -4.09 16.91
C ASP A 685 -11.05 -5.51 17.17
N GLU A 686 -11.56 -6.21 18.19
CA GLU A 686 -11.18 -7.61 18.48
C GLU A 686 -11.57 -8.56 17.34
N TRP A 687 -12.73 -8.36 16.72
CA TRP A 687 -13.13 -9.09 15.52
C TRP A 687 -12.15 -8.85 14.37
N MET A 688 -11.75 -7.60 14.15
CA MET A 688 -10.78 -7.25 13.09
C MET A 688 -9.40 -7.85 13.36
N GLU A 689 -8.93 -7.86 14.61
CA GLU A 689 -7.69 -8.56 15.00
C GLU A 689 -7.78 -10.08 14.73
N GLY A 690 -8.93 -10.71 15.00
CA GLY A 690 -9.17 -12.11 14.64
C GLY A 690 -9.14 -12.36 13.12
N VAL A 691 -9.72 -11.45 12.33
CA VAL A 691 -9.67 -11.50 10.86
C VAL A 691 -8.23 -11.33 10.35
N GLN A 692 -7.47 -10.40 10.94
CA GLN A 692 -6.06 -10.20 10.62
C GLN A 692 -5.20 -11.43 10.94
N LEU A 693 -5.45 -12.09 12.08
CA LEU A 693 -4.76 -13.33 12.45
C LEU A 693 -4.98 -14.43 11.40
N ILE A 694 -6.22 -14.63 10.95
CA ILE A 694 -6.58 -15.60 9.90
C ILE A 694 -5.89 -15.23 8.57
N ASN A 695 -5.94 -13.97 8.18
CA ASN A 695 -5.32 -13.49 6.94
C ASN A 695 -3.79 -13.63 6.96
N TRP A 696 -3.15 -13.30 8.08
CA TRP A 696 -1.70 -13.43 8.26
C TRP A 696 -1.28 -14.90 8.11
N ALA A 697 -2.02 -15.82 8.73
CA ALA A 697 -1.74 -17.25 8.57
C ALA A 697 -1.91 -17.71 7.13
N GLY A 698 -2.95 -17.26 6.43
CA GLY A 698 -3.15 -17.57 5.02
C GLY A 698 -2.03 -17.04 4.10
N GLN A 699 -1.55 -15.82 4.34
CA GLN A 699 -0.46 -15.19 3.56
C GLN A 699 0.89 -15.85 3.81
N MET A 700 1.09 -16.37 5.01
CA MET A 700 2.35 -16.99 5.43
C MET A 700 2.40 -18.48 5.05
N SER A 701 1.24 -19.09 4.83
CA SER A 701 1.15 -20.43 4.26
C SER A 701 1.65 -20.48 2.80
N ASN A 702 2.48 -21.47 2.50
CA ASN A 702 2.99 -21.82 1.16
C ASN A 702 3.27 -23.34 1.09
N ASP A 703 3.84 -23.82 -0.02
CA ASP A 703 4.08 -25.26 -0.23
C ASP A 703 5.06 -25.91 0.77
N LYS A 704 5.82 -25.10 1.53
CA LYS A 704 6.81 -25.56 2.52
C LYS A 704 6.41 -25.25 3.97
N ARG A 705 5.37 -24.47 4.21
CA ARG A 705 4.92 -24.07 5.55
C ARG A 705 3.43 -23.83 5.53
N ASN A 706 2.67 -24.49 6.40
CA ASN A 706 1.23 -24.22 6.53
C ASN A 706 0.91 -23.60 7.89
N GLU A 707 0.91 -22.27 7.94
CA GLU A 707 0.69 -21.51 9.16
C GLU A 707 -0.79 -21.53 9.60
N GLY A 708 -1.72 -21.66 8.65
CA GLY A 708 -3.14 -21.90 8.95
C GLY A 708 -3.36 -23.21 9.69
N GLN A 709 -2.64 -24.27 9.32
CA GLN A 709 -2.65 -25.53 10.06
C GLN A 709 -2.02 -25.39 11.44
N LEU A 710 -0.87 -24.71 11.54
CA LEU A 710 -0.21 -24.47 12.82
C LEU A 710 -1.09 -23.65 13.80
N LEU A 711 -1.92 -22.72 13.31
CA LEU A 711 -2.93 -22.06 14.13
C LEU A 711 -3.96 -23.04 14.70
N CYS A 712 -4.44 -23.98 13.89
CA CYS A 712 -5.34 -25.05 14.33
C CYS A 712 -4.65 -25.95 15.38
N ASP A 713 -3.37 -26.25 15.20
CA ASP A 713 -2.57 -27.06 16.12
C ASP A 713 -2.47 -26.41 17.50
N VAL A 714 -2.07 -25.13 17.54
CA VAL A 714 -1.84 -24.44 18.82
C VAL A 714 -3.13 -24.17 19.59
N ILE A 715 -4.30 -24.14 18.95
CA ILE A 715 -5.60 -24.09 19.65
C ILE A 715 -6.18 -25.48 19.96
N GLY A 716 -5.48 -26.55 19.58
CA GLY A 716 -5.85 -27.95 19.83
C GLY A 716 -6.93 -28.51 18.91
N LEU A 717 -7.26 -27.82 17.82
CA LEU A 717 -8.31 -28.25 16.90
C LEU A 717 -7.91 -29.50 16.11
N GLU A 718 -6.67 -29.58 15.58
CA GLU A 718 -6.23 -30.76 14.83
C GLU A 718 -6.20 -32.01 15.72
N SER A 719 -5.67 -31.89 16.94
CA SER A 719 -5.63 -32.98 17.93
C SER A 719 -7.03 -33.44 18.35
N LEU A 720 -8.01 -32.53 18.46
CA LEU A 720 -9.40 -32.90 18.72
C LEU A 720 -10.05 -33.61 17.52
N VAL A 721 -9.78 -33.15 16.29
CA VAL A 721 -10.26 -33.79 15.07
C VAL A 721 -9.67 -35.20 14.92
N ASP A 722 -8.39 -35.36 15.26
CA ASP A 722 -7.72 -36.67 15.34
C ASP A 722 -8.41 -37.58 16.37
N GLU A 723 -8.66 -37.10 17.59
CA GLU A 723 -9.35 -37.89 18.62
C GLU A 723 -10.75 -38.34 18.17
N ILE A 724 -11.53 -37.45 17.55
CA ILE A 724 -12.86 -37.78 17.00
C ILE A 724 -12.74 -38.85 15.91
N THR A 725 -11.77 -38.69 15.02
CA THR A 725 -11.52 -39.62 13.91
C THR A 725 -11.13 -40.99 14.45
N TYR A 726 -10.21 -41.03 15.42
CA TYR A 726 -9.80 -42.24 16.09
C TYR A 726 -10.95 -42.89 16.86
N LYS A 727 -11.72 -42.15 17.66
CA LYS A 727 -12.86 -42.71 18.42
C LYS A 727 -13.88 -43.36 17.49
N LYS A 728 -14.28 -42.67 16.43
CA LYS A 728 -15.17 -43.24 15.39
C LYS A 728 -14.59 -44.49 14.73
N ALA A 729 -13.27 -44.55 14.55
CA ALA A 729 -12.61 -45.74 14.03
C ALA A 729 -12.49 -46.87 15.06
N SER A 730 -12.28 -46.55 16.34
CA SER A 730 -12.05 -47.50 17.44
C SER A 730 -13.33 -48.11 18.02
N GLU A 731 -14.47 -47.40 17.92
CA GLU A 731 -15.81 -47.92 18.20
C GLU A 731 -16.19 -49.08 17.24
N ALA A 732 -15.42 -49.27 16.16
CA ALA A 732 -15.52 -50.37 15.20
C ALA A 732 -14.65 -51.61 15.54
N THR A 733 -14.31 -51.84 16.81
CA THR A 733 -13.80 -53.15 17.35
C THR A 733 -12.36 -53.58 17.06
N THR A 734 -11.43 -52.70 16.63
CA THR A 734 -10.02 -53.12 16.39
C THR A 734 -8.98 -52.24 17.09
N LEU A 735 -8.09 -52.87 17.85
CA LEU A 735 -6.89 -52.25 18.43
C LEU A 735 -5.84 -51.99 17.32
N ALA A 736 -6.04 -50.91 16.57
CA ALA A 736 -5.08 -50.36 15.61
C ALA A 736 -4.14 -49.35 16.30
N THR A 737 -2.98 -49.08 15.70
CA THR A 737 -2.07 -48.02 16.15
C THR A 737 -2.81 -46.69 16.21
N ARG A 738 -2.56 -45.91 17.26
CA ARG A 738 -3.25 -44.63 17.46
C ARG A 738 -2.73 -43.59 16.48
N SER A 739 -3.65 -42.83 15.89
CA SER A 739 -3.29 -41.72 15.01
C SER A 739 -2.80 -40.52 15.83
N ALA A 740 -2.09 -39.64 15.14
CA ALA A 740 -1.71 -38.33 15.65
C ALA A 740 -1.70 -37.32 14.50
N ILE A 741 -1.59 -36.03 14.84
CA ILE A 741 -1.55 -34.93 13.89
C ILE A 741 -0.43 -35.09 12.85
N LEU A 742 -0.66 -34.56 11.64
CA LEU A 742 0.34 -34.60 10.56
C LEU A 742 1.46 -33.58 10.81
N GLY A 743 1.09 -32.40 11.32
CA GLY A 743 1.97 -31.24 11.43
C GLY A 743 2.32 -30.60 10.08
N PRO A 744 2.92 -29.40 10.08
CA PRO A 744 3.06 -28.58 8.89
C PRO A 744 4.27 -28.92 7.99
N PHE A 745 5.08 -29.94 8.33
CA PHE A 745 6.39 -30.22 7.71
C PHE A 745 6.46 -31.53 6.91
N PHE A 746 5.32 -32.13 6.61
CA PHE A 746 5.25 -33.28 5.72
C PHE A 746 5.53 -32.88 4.26
N ARG A 747 6.29 -33.70 3.54
CA ARG A 747 6.54 -33.60 2.10
C ARG A 747 6.12 -34.89 1.41
N THR A 748 5.57 -34.81 0.20
CA THR A 748 5.10 -35.99 -0.55
C THR A 748 6.22 -36.71 -1.32
N ASP A 749 7.38 -36.10 -1.46
CA ASP A 749 8.50 -36.52 -2.32
C ASP A 749 9.62 -37.28 -1.58
N HIS A 750 9.33 -37.87 -0.42
CA HIS A 750 10.33 -38.62 0.34
C HIS A 750 10.97 -39.76 -0.50
N PRO A 751 12.32 -39.87 -0.48
CA PRO A 751 13.01 -40.89 -1.26
C PRO A 751 12.74 -42.29 -0.71
N ILE A 752 12.52 -43.25 -1.62
CA ILE A 752 12.45 -44.67 -1.27
C ILE A 752 13.87 -45.16 -0.93
N ARG A 753 14.02 -45.84 0.20
CA ARG A 753 15.31 -46.33 0.73
C ARG A 753 15.22 -47.82 1.07
N GLU A 754 16.36 -48.49 1.11
CA GLU A 754 16.42 -49.92 1.46
C GLU A 754 16.26 -50.10 2.98
N ASN A 755 15.64 -51.20 3.41
CA ASN A 755 15.56 -51.50 4.84
C ASN A 755 16.98 -51.67 5.43
N GLY A 756 17.25 -50.92 6.50
CA GLY A 756 18.56 -50.83 7.15
C GLY A 756 19.42 -49.66 6.67
N ASP A 757 18.93 -48.82 5.76
CA ASP A 757 19.62 -47.57 5.37
C ASP A 757 19.50 -46.47 6.45
N THR A 758 20.28 -45.41 6.30
CA THR A 758 20.20 -44.20 7.12
C THR A 758 19.26 -43.16 6.50
N ILE A 759 18.51 -42.45 7.34
CA ILE A 759 17.86 -41.20 6.96
C ILE A 759 18.68 -39.97 7.37
N SER A 760 19.72 -40.12 8.19
CA SER A 760 20.62 -39.04 8.60
C SER A 760 21.84 -38.92 7.69
N PHE A 761 22.05 -37.74 7.12
CA PHE A 761 23.18 -37.34 6.28
C PHE A 761 23.82 -36.08 6.87
N ASN A 762 25.15 -35.98 6.81
CA ASN A 762 25.91 -34.93 7.51
C ASN A 762 25.52 -34.83 8.99
N THR A 763 25.44 -35.99 9.65
CA THR A 763 24.94 -36.13 11.02
C THR A 763 25.69 -35.20 11.99
N PRO A 764 24.98 -34.37 12.78
CA PRO A 764 25.59 -33.52 13.79
C PRO A 764 26.39 -34.31 14.83
N ASP A 765 27.50 -33.73 15.32
CA ASP A 765 28.37 -34.38 16.31
C ASP A 765 27.68 -34.64 17.66
N ASP A 766 26.63 -33.87 17.97
CA ASP A 766 25.83 -34.00 19.20
C ASP A 766 24.65 -34.96 19.06
N ALA A 767 24.46 -35.57 17.88
CA ALA A 767 23.35 -36.47 17.62
C ALA A 767 23.57 -37.88 18.19
N GLU A 768 22.50 -38.46 18.75
CA GLU A 768 22.48 -39.87 19.14
C GLU A 768 21.81 -40.69 18.04
N ILE A 769 22.57 -41.53 17.33
CA ILE A 769 22.02 -42.38 16.27
C ILE A 769 21.30 -43.58 16.88
N VAL A 770 20.09 -43.82 16.39
CA VAL A 770 19.18 -44.91 16.81
C VAL A 770 18.95 -45.83 15.61
N TYR A 771 18.96 -47.14 15.86
CA TYR A 771 18.44 -48.13 14.91
C TYR A 771 16.95 -48.38 15.19
N MET A 772 16.07 -47.83 14.35
CA MET A 772 14.62 -48.01 14.46
C MET A 772 14.18 -49.18 13.58
N HIS A 773 13.38 -50.10 14.14
CA HIS A 773 12.83 -51.24 13.41
C HIS A 773 11.47 -51.66 13.93
N GLY A 774 10.74 -52.45 13.14
CA GLY A 774 9.47 -53.00 13.58
C GLY A 774 8.74 -53.74 12.47
N ARG A 775 7.47 -54.09 12.73
CA ARG A 775 6.60 -54.75 11.76
C ARG A 775 5.32 -53.98 11.51
N VAL A 776 4.85 -53.99 10.25
CA VAL A 776 3.49 -53.58 9.90
C VAL A 776 2.60 -54.82 9.89
N LEU A 777 1.54 -54.80 10.69
CA LEU A 777 0.67 -55.93 10.97
C LEU A 777 -0.80 -55.55 10.75
N ASP A 778 -1.59 -56.53 10.35
CA ASP A 778 -3.06 -56.42 10.36
C ASP A 778 -3.55 -56.35 11.81
N ALA A 779 -4.29 -55.29 12.16
CA ALA A 779 -4.83 -55.08 13.50
C ALA A 779 -5.79 -56.19 13.94
N VAL A 780 -6.50 -56.84 13.01
CA VAL A 780 -7.42 -57.95 13.23
C VAL A 780 -6.68 -59.28 13.25
N THR A 781 -6.05 -59.65 12.13
CA THR A 781 -5.50 -61.02 11.96
C THR A 781 -4.12 -61.19 12.58
N LYS A 782 -3.45 -60.10 12.95
CA LYS A 782 -2.06 -60.06 13.45
C LYS A 782 -1.03 -60.62 12.47
N LYS A 783 -1.41 -60.81 11.20
CA LYS A 783 -0.51 -61.25 10.14
C LYS A 783 0.36 -60.09 9.65
N PRO A 784 1.59 -60.37 9.19
CA PRO A 784 2.44 -59.35 8.58
C PRO A 784 1.84 -58.84 7.27
N LEU A 785 2.04 -57.55 7.03
CA LEU A 785 1.61 -56.86 5.81
C LEU A 785 2.84 -56.55 4.96
N PRO A 786 3.20 -57.42 3.98
CA PRO A 786 4.31 -57.15 3.08
C PRO A 786 3.95 -56.04 2.09
N ASN A 787 4.97 -55.31 1.62
CA ASN A 787 4.84 -54.17 0.71
C ASN A 787 4.05 -52.96 1.24
N ALA A 788 3.83 -52.84 2.55
CA ALA A 788 3.38 -51.59 3.15
C ALA A 788 4.50 -50.55 3.05
N THR A 789 4.13 -49.28 2.80
CA THR A 789 5.08 -48.17 2.84
C THR A 789 5.10 -47.56 4.24
N VAL A 790 6.28 -47.30 4.79
CA VAL A 790 6.53 -46.61 6.05
C VAL A 790 7.31 -45.34 5.73
N ASP A 791 6.60 -44.21 5.70
CA ASP A 791 7.17 -42.89 5.48
C ASP A 791 7.57 -42.28 6.82
N VAL A 792 8.81 -41.83 6.97
CA VAL A 792 9.35 -41.29 8.22
C VAL A 792 9.98 -39.92 8.00
N TRP A 793 9.80 -39.01 8.97
CA TRP A 793 10.54 -37.76 9.04
C TRP A 793 10.67 -37.23 10.48
N GLU A 794 11.76 -36.52 10.76
CA GLU A 794 12.05 -35.91 12.06
C GLU A 794 12.89 -34.63 11.92
N ALA A 795 13.00 -33.85 13.00
CA ALA A 795 13.87 -32.68 13.07
C ALA A 795 15.32 -33.08 13.42
N SER A 796 16.29 -32.27 13.01
CA SER A 796 17.69 -32.42 13.42
C SER A 796 17.92 -31.97 14.88
N THR A 797 19.13 -32.12 15.41
CA THR A 797 19.47 -31.75 16.80
C THR A 797 19.33 -30.25 17.08
N ASN A 798 19.35 -29.41 16.04
CA ASN A 798 19.05 -27.98 16.13
C ASN A 798 17.55 -27.66 16.19
N GLY A 799 16.68 -28.67 16.14
CA GLY A 799 15.23 -28.52 16.18
C GLY A 799 14.59 -28.04 14.88
N LEU A 800 15.31 -28.10 13.75
CA LEU A 800 14.81 -27.72 12.44
C LEU A 800 14.68 -28.94 11.52
N TYR A 801 13.58 -29.00 10.77
CA TYR A 801 13.48 -29.88 9.60
C TYR A 801 14.33 -29.30 8.47
N GLU A 802 14.82 -30.17 7.59
CA GLU A 802 15.65 -29.79 6.43
C GLU A 802 15.08 -28.61 5.62
N GLN A 803 13.76 -28.57 5.38
CA GLN A 803 13.12 -27.49 4.62
C GLN A 803 13.16 -26.11 5.30
N GLN A 804 13.61 -26.05 6.55
CA GLN A 804 13.82 -24.83 7.34
C GLN A 804 15.31 -24.49 7.51
N ASP A 805 16.22 -25.37 7.09
CA ASP A 805 17.65 -25.29 7.36
C ASP A 805 18.47 -25.61 6.10
N ASP A 806 18.89 -24.55 5.40
CA ASP A 806 19.69 -24.64 4.17
C ASP A 806 21.03 -25.38 4.36
N ASN A 807 21.48 -25.65 5.59
CA ASN A 807 22.69 -26.41 5.87
C ASN A 807 22.47 -27.94 5.85
N GLN A 808 21.22 -28.39 5.87
CA GLN A 808 20.89 -29.79 5.73
C GLN A 808 20.84 -30.18 4.25
N VAL A 809 21.23 -31.43 3.96
CA VAL A 809 21.10 -31.98 2.60
C VAL A 809 19.62 -32.16 2.28
N ASP A 810 19.19 -31.88 1.04
CA ASP A 810 17.79 -32.12 0.64
C ASP A 810 17.36 -33.56 0.98
N SER A 811 16.15 -33.70 1.52
CA SER A 811 15.61 -34.96 2.05
C SER A 811 16.42 -35.59 3.21
N ASN A 812 17.23 -34.82 3.95
CA ASN A 812 17.81 -35.25 5.22
C ASN A 812 16.72 -35.54 6.26
N LEU A 813 16.96 -36.56 7.09
CA LEU A 813 16.05 -37.07 8.13
C LEU A 813 14.66 -37.43 7.58
N ARG A 814 14.60 -37.87 6.32
CA ARG A 814 13.39 -38.31 5.61
C ARG A 814 13.64 -39.61 4.84
N GLY A 815 12.65 -40.48 4.79
CA GLY A 815 12.72 -41.70 3.98
C GLY A 815 11.42 -42.47 3.93
N LYS A 816 11.25 -43.23 2.84
CA LYS A 816 10.15 -44.16 2.63
C LYS A 816 10.68 -45.58 2.52
N PHE A 817 10.23 -46.46 3.41
CA PHE A 817 10.66 -47.86 3.46
C PHE A 817 9.52 -48.78 3.06
N ILE A 818 9.84 -49.89 2.39
CA ILE A 818 8.86 -50.88 1.96
C ILE A 818 9.07 -52.13 2.83
N THR A 819 8.02 -52.57 3.51
CA THR A 819 8.11 -53.72 4.40
C THR A 819 8.37 -55.02 3.64
N ASP A 820 9.20 -55.91 4.20
CA ASP A 820 9.54 -57.19 3.59
C ASP A 820 8.42 -58.26 3.69
N ALA A 821 8.73 -59.50 3.33
CA ALA A 821 7.79 -60.63 3.39
C ALA A 821 7.24 -60.93 4.81
N ASN A 822 7.97 -60.51 5.85
CA ASN A 822 7.59 -60.62 7.26
C ASN A 822 6.96 -59.32 7.80
N GLY A 823 6.69 -58.36 6.92
CA GLY A 823 6.16 -57.04 7.29
C GLY A 823 7.20 -56.15 7.97
N GLU A 824 8.48 -56.50 7.89
CA GLU A 824 9.55 -55.81 8.63
C GLU A 824 10.03 -54.55 7.90
N TYR A 825 10.29 -53.49 8.67
CA TYR A 825 10.99 -52.29 8.23
C TYR A 825 12.11 -51.96 9.21
N ALA A 826 13.17 -51.32 8.73
CA ALA A 826 14.26 -50.84 9.58
C ALA A 826 15.04 -49.69 8.95
N PHE A 827 15.59 -48.79 9.78
CA PHE A 827 16.47 -47.71 9.34
C PHE A 827 17.25 -47.08 10.50
N TYR A 828 18.32 -46.35 10.19
CA TYR A 828 19.05 -45.52 11.15
C TYR A 828 18.51 -44.09 11.12
N CYS A 829 18.12 -43.58 12.29
CA CYS A 829 17.59 -42.24 12.50
C CYS A 829 18.29 -41.59 13.70
N LEU A 830 17.85 -40.41 14.10
CA LEU A 830 18.31 -39.78 15.34
C LEU A 830 17.37 -40.12 16.49
N LYS A 831 17.88 -40.01 17.72
CA LYS A 831 17.02 -39.86 18.89
C LYS A 831 16.43 -38.44 18.83
N PRO A 832 15.09 -38.29 18.83
CA PRO A 832 14.49 -36.99 18.57
C PRO A 832 14.68 -36.06 19.77
N THR A 833 14.89 -34.77 19.50
CA THR A 833 15.07 -33.74 20.54
C THR A 833 13.89 -32.79 20.59
N PRO A 834 13.55 -32.22 21.77
CA PRO A 834 12.50 -31.20 21.85
C PRO A 834 12.84 -29.95 21.05
N TYR A 835 11.86 -29.41 20.33
CA TYR A 835 12.06 -28.24 19.49
C TYR A 835 10.86 -27.29 19.53
N PRO A 836 11.07 -25.98 19.33
CA PRO A 836 9.97 -25.02 19.23
C PRO A 836 9.28 -25.14 17.87
N VAL A 837 7.95 -25.11 17.83
CA VAL A 837 7.25 -24.74 16.60
C VAL A 837 7.67 -23.34 16.16
N PRO A 838 7.63 -23.02 14.85
CA PRO A 838 7.96 -21.67 14.38
C PRO A 838 7.21 -20.57 15.16
N ASP A 839 7.95 -19.62 15.71
CA ASP A 839 7.40 -18.59 16.61
C ASP A 839 7.42 -17.16 16.02
N ASP A 840 7.80 -17.07 14.74
CA ASP A 840 7.90 -15.88 13.89
C ASP A 840 6.56 -15.53 13.20
N GLY A 841 5.56 -16.41 13.30
CA GLY A 841 4.25 -16.29 12.67
C GLY A 841 3.08 -16.01 13.63
N PRO A 842 1.84 -15.97 13.10
CA PRO A 842 0.62 -15.76 13.88
C PRO A 842 0.41 -16.82 14.97
N ALA A 843 0.77 -18.08 14.74
CA ALA A 843 0.67 -19.12 15.77
C ALA A 843 1.65 -18.87 16.92
N GLY A 844 2.88 -18.49 16.60
CA GLY A 844 3.88 -18.04 17.57
C GLY A 844 3.43 -16.82 18.37
N LYS A 845 2.85 -15.83 17.68
CA LYS A 845 2.29 -14.64 18.33
C LYS A 845 1.13 -14.99 19.26
N LEU A 846 0.23 -15.87 18.83
CA LEU A 846 -0.90 -16.33 19.64
C LEU A 846 -0.42 -17.06 20.90
N LEU A 847 0.55 -17.98 20.77
CA LEU A 847 1.17 -18.66 21.92
C LEU A 847 1.75 -17.64 22.93
N LYS A 848 2.46 -16.62 22.44
CA LYS A 848 3.00 -15.54 23.29
C LYS A 848 1.90 -14.74 24.00
N LEU A 849 0.79 -14.44 23.31
CA LEU A 849 -0.36 -13.74 23.91
C LEU A 849 -1.09 -14.60 24.96
N LEU A 850 -1.09 -15.92 24.79
CA LEU A 850 -1.66 -16.89 25.73
C LEU A 850 -0.69 -17.28 26.86
N ASP A 851 0.50 -16.69 26.93
CA ASP A 851 1.57 -17.06 27.87
C ASP A 851 1.94 -18.56 27.81
N ARG A 852 2.03 -19.10 26.58
CA ARG A 852 2.37 -20.50 26.30
C ARG A 852 3.72 -20.61 25.58
N HIS A 853 4.46 -21.68 25.88
CA HIS A 853 5.71 -21.97 25.19
C HIS A 853 5.47 -22.63 23.80
N PRO A 854 6.41 -22.47 22.85
CA PRO A 854 6.31 -23.09 21.53
C PRO A 854 6.86 -24.52 21.46
N TYR A 855 7.41 -25.07 22.54
CA TYR A 855 8.10 -26.36 22.50
C TYR A 855 7.15 -27.56 22.34
N ARG A 856 7.57 -28.47 21.45
CA ARG A 856 7.09 -29.84 21.33
C ARG A 856 8.11 -30.81 21.93
N PRO A 857 7.67 -31.94 22.54
CA PRO A 857 8.56 -33.03 22.91
C PRO A 857 9.23 -33.64 21.68
N GLY A 858 10.41 -34.25 21.85
CA GLY A 858 11.10 -34.96 20.78
C GLY A 858 10.25 -36.12 20.26
N HIS A 859 9.97 -36.11 18.96
CA HIS A 859 9.17 -37.15 18.29
C HIS A 859 9.66 -37.46 16.87
N ILE A 860 9.22 -38.62 16.39
CA ILE A 860 9.42 -39.10 15.02
C ILE A 860 8.04 -39.28 14.38
N HIS A 861 7.84 -38.74 13.18
CA HIS A 861 6.59 -38.91 12.45
C HIS A 861 6.59 -40.16 11.58
N LEU A 862 5.41 -40.76 11.41
CA LEU A 862 5.19 -41.94 10.59
C LEU A 862 3.90 -41.82 9.77
N ILE A 863 3.97 -42.14 8.48
CA ILE A 863 2.80 -42.45 7.66
C ILE A 863 2.93 -43.88 7.16
N VAL A 864 1.92 -44.71 7.41
CA VAL A 864 1.92 -46.11 6.93
C VAL A 864 0.73 -46.37 6.02
N LEU A 865 1.02 -46.83 4.80
CA LEU A 865 0.04 -47.04 3.73
C LEU A 865 0.19 -48.43 3.11
N ILE A 866 -0.94 -49.10 2.89
CA ILE A 866 -1.06 -50.29 2.04
C ILE A 866 -2.49 -50.42 1.53
N ASP A 867 -2.65 -50.88 0.29
CA ASP A 867 -3.97 -51.11 -0.31
C ASP A 867 -4.81 -52.08 0.54
N GLY A 868 -6.10 -51.78 0.69
CA GLY A 868 -7.04 -52.57 1.49
C GLY A 868 -7.01 -52.28 2.99
N PHE A 869 -6.18 -51.34 3.44
CA PHE A 869 -6.11 -50.92 4.85
C PHE A 869 -6.29 -49.40 4.99
N LYS A 870 -6.81 -48.97 6.14
CA LYS A 870 -6.92 -47.56 6.51
C LYS A 870 -5.50 -46.99 6.67
N PRO A 871 -5.16 -45.89 5.99
CA PRO A 871 -3.87 -45.25 6.18
C PRO A 871 -3.77 -44.72 7.61
N ILE A 872 -2.57 -44.78 8.20
CA ILE A 872 -2.30 -44.20 9.51
C ILE A 872 -1.28 -43.07 9.37
N ILE A 873 -1.62 -41.92 9.97
CA ILE A 873 -0.70 -40.82 10.25
C ILE A 873 -0.51 -40.84 11.77
N THR A 874 0.73 -40.93 12.23
CA THR A 874 1.04 -40.98 13.65
C THR A 874 2.40 -40.37 13.92
N GLN A 875 2.74 -40.25 15.20
CA GLN A 875 4.07 -39.86 15.66
C GLN A 875 4.35 -40.57 16.98
N ILE A 876 5.61 -40.81 17.27
CA ILE A 876 6.05 -41.44 18.52
C ILE A 876 6.96 -40.51 19.29
N PHE A 877 6.85 -40.52 20.61
CA PHE A 877 7.53 -39.58 21.50
C PHE A 877 8.50 -40.31 22.40
N ASP A 878 9.69 -39.75 22.60
CA ASP A 878 10.59 -40.26 23.65
C ASP A 878 9.93 -40.06 25.02
N LYS A 879 9.75 -41.16 25.77
CA LYS A 879 9.17 -41.11 27.13
C LYS A 879 10.00 -40.27 28.11
N ASP A 880 11.28 -40.05 27.80
CA ASP A 880 12.20 -39.24 28.60
C ASP A 880 12.30 -37.79 28.08
N SER A 881 11.53 -37.42 27.05
CA SER A 881 11.54 -36.07 26.48
C SER A 881 11.00 -35.03 27.47
N LYS A 882 11.55 -33.81 27.39
CA LYS A 882 10.89 -32.63 27.98
C LYS A 882 9.60 -32.33 27.23
N TYR A 883 8.68 -31.65 27.91
CA TYR A 883 7.41 -31.13 27.37
C TYR A 883 6.31 -32.17 27.06
N LEU A 884 6.38 -33.38 27.61
CA LEU A 884 5.34 -34.40 27.40
C LEU A 884 3.97 -33.97 27.96
N ASP A 885 3.94 -33.36 29.14
CA ASP A 885 2.71 -32.94 29.80
C ASP A 885 2.15 -31.59 29.31
N ASN A 886 2.89 -30.88 28.46
CA ASN A 886 2.54 -29.54 28.01
C ASN A 886 2.96 -29.22 26.56
N ASP A 887 2.92 -30.23 25.69
CA ASP A 887 3.13 -30.09 24.24
C ASP A 887 2.32 -28.91 23.67
N SER A 888 2.97 -28.01 22.93
CA SER A 888 2.35 -26.79 22.40
C SER A 888 1.18 -27.05 21.43
N VAL A 889 1.07 -28.26 20.91
CA VAL A 889 0.03 -28.68 19.96
C VAL A 889 -0.82 -29.86 20.45
N PHE A 890 -0.68 -30.26 21.72
CA PHE A 890 -1.53 -31.25 22.38
C PHE A 890 -1.57 -32.64 21.72
N ALA A 891 -0.46 -33.09 21.13
CA ALA A 891 -0.45 -34.31 20.33
C ALA A 891 0.13 -35.54 21.05
N VAL A 892 0.63 -35.36 22.27
CA VAL A 892 1.15 -36.45 23.13
C VAL A 892 0.01 -37.34 23.61
N GLN A 893 0.20 -38.64 23.50
CA GLN A 893 -0.72 -39.66 23.97
C GLN A 893 0.10 -40.80 24.59
N ASP A 894 -0.32 -41.33 25.74
CA ASP A 894 0.42 -42.35 26.49
C ASP A 894 0.81 -43.58 25.64
N SER A 895 -0.06 -44.00 24.72
CA SER A 895 0.17 -45.14 23.83
C SER A 895 1.23 -44.89 22.75
N LEU A 896 1.64 -43.65 22.54
CA LEU A 896 2.65 -43.23 21.56
C LEU A 896 4.00 -42.89 22.22
N LEU A 897 4.11 -43.04 23.55
CA LEU A 897 5.38 -42.94 24.26
C LEU A 897 6.22 -44.19 24.01
N VAL A 898 7.47 -44.00 23.60
CA VAL A 898 8.41 -45.09 23.31
C VAL A 898 9.67 -44.98 24.16
N GLU A 899 10.36 -46.09 24.34
CA GLU A 899 11.64 -46.17 25.04
C GLU A 899 12.76 -46.54 24.08
N PHE A 900 13.80 -45.71 24.05
CA PHE A 900 15.04 -45.98 23.32
C PHE A 900 15.96 -46.80 24.21
N VAL A 901 16.23 -48.06 23.83
CA VAL A 901 17.01 -48.99 24.65
C VAL A 901 18.43 -49.15 24.12
N PRO A 902 19.43 -49.48 24.97
CA PRO A 902 20.79 -49.72 24.51
C PRO A 902 20.89 -50.86 23.48
N ARG A 903 21.64 -50.63 22.41
CA ARG A 903 21.94 -51.61 21.36
C ARG A 903 23.40 -52.05 21.45
N SER A 904 23.63 -53.36 21.44
CA SER A 904 24.98 -53.94 21.46
C SER A 904 25.31 -54.63 20.12
N GLY A 905 26.55 -54.48 19.64
CA GLY A 905 27.03 -55.18 18.44
C GLY A 905 26.78 -54.45 17.11
N ASP A 906 26.40 -53.17 17.16
CA ASP A 906 26.21 -52.30 16.00
C ASP A 906 27.14 -51.08 16.13
N GLU A 907 28.08 -50.93 15.20
CA GLU A 907 29.05 -49.83 15.24
C GLU A 907 28.41 -48.47 14.89
N LYS A 908 27.23 -48.45 14.27
CA LYS A 908 26.56 -47.23 13.79
C LYS A 908 25.60 -46.63 14.81
N ALA A 909 24.97 -47.45 15.65
CA ALA A 909 23.95 -47.01 16.60
C ALA A 909 24.18 -47.59 18.00
N LYS A 910 24.12 -46.74 19.01
CA LYS A 910 24.21 -47.13 20.43
C LYS A 910 22.84 -47.43 21.04
N LEU A 911 21.77 -47.04 20.36
CA LEU A 911 20.39 -47.20 20.80
C LEU A 911 19.58 -47.92 19.72
N GLU A 912 18.53 -48.62 20.13
CA GLU A 912 17.50 -49.12 19.25
C GLU A 912 16.11 -48.77 19.74
N LEU A 913 15.19 -48.73 18.79
CA LEU A 913 13.77 -48.53 19.02
C LEU A 913 13.01 -49.57 18.20
N LYS A 914 12.26 -50.44 18.89
CA LYS A 914 11.31 -51.35 18.24
C LYS A 914 9.91 -50.76 18.27
N TYR A 915 9.28 -50.57 17.10
CA TYR A 915 7.92 -50.04 16.99
C TYR A 915 7.06 -50.77 15.95
N ASP A 916 6.11 -51.57 16.41
CA ASP A 916 5.18 -52.30 15.53
C ASP A 916 3.94 -51.45 15.22
N VAL A 917 3.54 -51.39 13.94
CA VAL A 917 2.38 -50.62 13.46
C VAL A 917 1.24 -51.58 13.11
N TYR A 918 0.06 -51.36 13.68
CA TYR A 918 -1.14 -52.16 13.42
C TYR A 918 -2.14 -51.36 12.57
N LEU A 919 -2.41 -51.83 11.35
CA LEU A 919 -3.37 -51.19 10.44
C LEU A 919 -4.73 -51.87 10.47
N ALA A 920 -5.79 -51.07 10.52
CA ALA A 920 -7.16 -51.59 10.40
C ALA A 920 -7.51 -51.80 8.91
N PRO A 921 -8.12 -52.94 8.52
CA PRO A 921 -8.60 -53.13 7.16
C PRO A 921 -9.68 -52.11 6.79
N LEU A 922 -9.78 -51.77 5.49
CA LEU A 922 -10.91 -51.02 4.94
C LEU A 922 -12.13 -51.96 4.90
N GLU A 923 -13.25 -51.55 5.49
CA GLU A 923 -14.52 -52.28 5.43
C GLU A 923 -15.17 -52.19 4.05
#